data_AF-A0A7C4Q3S8-F1
#
_entry.id   AF-A0A7C4Q3S8-F1
#
_cell.length_a   1.000
_cell.length_b   1.000
_cell.length_c   1.000
_cell.angle_alpha   90.00
_cell.angle_beta   90.00
_cell.angle_gamma   90.00
#
_symmetry.space_group_name_H-M   'P 1'
#
loop_
_entity.id
_entity.type
_entity.pdbx_description
1 polymer ?
#
loop_
_entity_poly.entity_id
_entity_poly.type
_entity_poly.pdbx_seq_one_letter_code
_entity_poly.pdbx_strand_id
1 'polypeptide(L)'
;MKKLLLIILFCLCKYIYADNSGTDFWLCFPQNYTRMASNIIYIISDFNTAGTVTAYGVPSTSYFSLSASTYTTVTLPYSAASYGNDTISNTGIHIESEQPVTVYCLSKYTDTSDGFLAIPVNGLGTNYIALCYSGRNLDTVYYDSQIAIAATEDNTTVHIDCPVNPGARPSPYDIILNKGQVYQLCDVYSSKQDLTGTIITGDKPVAVFGGHRCAKIPADYMAADFLVEQLPPTNSWGTKYLTMPLAGRDIADTYRIIAAEDNTNITVNATPIPTLNKGQAVQFLSGVSQQILSNKPVFVAQYANGMTFDYKTGDPFMMNIISVDQYINNSKIIIPTGYSFNYLTIITPNSAINNILLDGSNINPSFFSSIGTSGYAGARISIMPGMHTITSSDNFGVWAYGFRDYESYGYPGGTGIQIYTPTITPTFTSTNTITPTHSISPTFTTTRTFTVTQTSSSTRTITPTRTETPTRTITTTITPTYTFSSTRTVTSSRTSSSTFTYTRTATLTRSQTITMTSTLENTYTITNTLTIHISFTNTLTPTPTFTNTVTYSNTEIKTLSFTATKTITQTNTSTTTLSYTFTLTPSLTNTLYISPTITFTITDTFTVTITKTITASPTINLNQPLIIDLKGSFPDFNKINIVFLLSKNADITIKIFTVSGEIVLNQETKGTQGYNVFSWDGLNYRKRKVASGVYIYKIIAQTNIEKRFVIDKLFIIK
;
A
#
# COMPACT_ATOMS: atom_id res chain seq x y z
N MET A 1 -41.91 -21.52 44.96
CA MET A 1 -41.35 -20.69 43.88
C MET A 1 -39.87 -20.46 44.16
N LYS A 2 -38.96 -20.77 43.21
CA LYS A 2 -37.55 -20.35 43.25
C LYS A 2 -37.28 -19.53 41.98
N LYS A 3 -36.70 -18.32 42.12
CA LYS A 3 -36.31 -17.50 40.97
C LYS A 3 -35.07 -18.11 40.32
N LEU A 4 -35.08 -18.31 39.00
CA LEU A 4 -33.88 -18.65 38.24
C LEU A 4 -33.17 -17.35 37.87
N LEU A 5 -31.93 -17.16 38.33
CA LEU A 5 -31.14 -15.97 38.03
C LEU A 5 -30.37 -16.21 36.72
N LEU A 6 -30.79 -15.57 35.63
CA LEU A 6 -30.10 -15.65 34.34
C LEU A 6 -28.89 -14.71 34.33
N ILE A 7 -27.71 -15.23 34.62
CA ILE A 7 -26.45 -14.48 34.52
C ILE A 7 -26.03 -14.44 33.05
N ILE A 8 -26.26 -13.30 32.38
CA ILE A 8 -25.74 -13.04 31.03
C ILE A 8 -24.27 -12.61 31.17
N LEU A 9 -23.36 -13.56 30.96
CA LEU A 9 -21.92 -13.28 30.95
C LEU A 9 -21.54 -12.64 29.61
N PHE A 10 -21.43 -11.31 29.57
CA PHE A 10 -20.84 -10.60 28.44
C PHE A 10 -19.36 -10.96 28.32
N CYS A 11 -19.03 -11.86 27.39
CA CYS A 11 -17.65 -12.12 26.99
C CYS A 11 -17.14 -10.93 26.17
N LEU A 12 -16.58 -9.93 26.85
CA LEU A 12 -15.89 -8.81 26.22
C LEU A 12 -14.70 -9.34 25.42
N CYS A 13 -14.79 -9.26 24.09
CA CYS A 13 -13.66 -9.52 23.22
C CYS A 13 -12.57 -8.49 23.52
N LYS A 14 -11.44 -8.92 24.09
CA LYS A 14 -10.28 -8.06 24.30
C LYS A 14 -9.60 -7.82 22.95
N TYR A 15 -9.98 -6.73 22.30
CA TYR A 15 -9.13 -6.12 21.28
C TYR A 15 -7.81 -5.73 21.93
N ILE A 16 -6.73 -6.44 21.58
CA ILE A 16 -5.37 -5.98 21.85
C ILE A 16 -5.07 -4.94 20.77
N TYR A 17 -5.32 -3.68 21.10
CA TYR A 17 -4.79 -2.56 20.32
C TYR A 17 -3.29 -2.49 20.56
N ALA A 18 -2.52 -3.09 19.66
CA ALA A 18 -1.19 -2.60 19.38
C ALA A 18 -1.30 -1.38 18.46
N ASP A 19 -0.36 -0.46 18.59
CA ASP A 19 -0.05 0.56 17.59
C ASP A 19 1.44 0.42 17.23
N ASN A 20 2.00 1.42 16.55
CA ASN A 20 3.44 1.48 16.26
C ASN A 20 4.31 1.91 17.46
N SER A 21 3.76 1.89 18.68
CA SER A 21 4.45 2.22 19.93
C SER A 21 4.58 0.98 20.82
N GLY A 22 5.77 0.73 21.34
CA GLY A 22 6.04 -0.47 22.14
C GLY A 22 7.33 -0.39 22.94
N THR A 23 7.59 -1.42 23.75
CA THR A 23 8.78 -1.53 24.60
C THR A 23 9.76 -2.63 24.16
N ASP A 24 9.43 -3.36 23.10
CA ASP A 24 10.15 -4.52 22.59
C ASP A 24 9.96 -4.59 21.07
N PHE A 25 11.05 -4.56 20.30
CA PHE A 25 11.05 -4.64 18.83
C PHE A 25 12.11 -5.62 18.33
N TRP A 26 11.73 -6.46 17.37
CA TRP A 26 12.67 -7.24 16.57
C TRP A 26 12.66 -6.76 15.13
N LEU A 27 13.83 -6.44 14.62
CA LEU A 27 14.02 -6.02 13.23
C LEU A 27 15.36 -6.49 12.66
N CYS A 28 15.55 -6.30 11.37
CA CYS A 28 16.85 -6.44 10.71
C CYS A 28 16.93 -5.45 9.55
N PHE A 29 18.13 -5.24 9.02
CA PHE A 29 18.31 -4.60 7.72
C PHE A 29 18.62 -5.70 6.68
N PRO A 30 17.80 -5.89 5.63
CA PRO A 30 18.15 -6.72 4.48
C PRO A 30 19.37 -6.17 3.73
N GLN A 31 19.97 -6.96 2.83
CA GLN A 31 21.13 -6.51 2.05
C GLN A 31 20.75 -5.34 1.12
N ASN A 32 21.20 -4.13 1.43
CA ASN A 32 21.35 -3.08 0.43
C ASN A 32 22.42 -3.49 -0.61
N TYR A 33 22.29 -3.11 -1.89
CA TYR A 33 23.28 -3.48 -2.92
C TYR A 33 24.72 -3.15 -2.50
N THR A 34 24.92 -2.01 -1.81
CA THR A 34 26.20 -1.69 -1.18
C THR A 34 26.29 -2.30 0.22
N ARG A 35 27.33 -3.11 0.44
CA ARG A 35 27.65 -3.71 1.75
C ARG A 35 28.34 -2.73 2.70
N MET A 36 28.08 -1.44 2.52
CA MET A 36 28.68 -0.32 3.27
C MET A 36 27.61 0.66 3.80
N ALA A 37 26.33 0.37 3.62
CA ALA A 37 25.24 1.20 4.13
C ALA A 37 25.31 1.37 5.66
N SER A 38 25.06 2.59 6.11
CA SER A 38 24.87 2.93 7.51
C SER A 38 23.43 2.62 7.90
N ASN A 39 23.26 1.89 8.98
CA ASN A 39 21.96 1.38 9.43
C ASN A 39 21.48 2.26 10.59
N ILE A 40 20.61 3.22 10.29
CA ILE A 40 20.21 4.29 11.22
C ILE A 40 18.86 3.96 11.84
N ILE A 41 18.79 4.01 13.16
CA ILE A 41 17.58 3.76 13.95
C ILE A 41 17.25 5.06 14.70
N TYR A 42 16.05 5.59 14.47
CA TYR A 42 15.51 6.73 15.19
C TYR A 42 14.48 6.25 16.21
N ILE A 43 14.57 6.72 17.45
CA ILE A 43 13.72 6.30 18.57
C ILE A 43 13.06 7.55 19.15
N ILE A 44 11.72 7.59 19.18
CA ILE A 44 10.91 8.69 19.71
C ILE A 44 10.08 8.19 20.90
N SER A 45 9.86 9.01 21.94
CA SER A 45 8.89 8.71 23.00
C SER A 45 8.06 9.92 23.42
N ASP A 46 6.88 9.67 23.97
CA ASP A 46 6.11 10.63 24.76
C ASP A 46 6.61 10.74 26.21
N PHE A 47 7.49 9.83 26.65
CA PHE A 47 7.96 9.70 28.03
C PHE A 47 9.47 9.90 28.15
N ASN A 48 9.94 10.21 29.37
CA ASN A 48 11.35 10.03 29.70
C ASN A 48 11.62 8.53 29.76
N THR A 49 12.61 8.01 29.02
CA THR A 49 12.92 6.58 28.99
C THR A 49 14.39 6.33 28.66
N ALA A 50 14.97 5.28 29.25
CA ALA A 50 16.17 4.62 28.74
C ALA A 50 15.81 3.35 27.94
N GLY A 51 16.82 2.75 27.33
CA GLY A 51 16.70 1.49 26.60
C GLY A 51 18.00 1.02 25.95
N THR A 52 17.92 -0.09 25.22
CA THR A 52 19.03 -0.78 24.54
C THR A 52 18.74 -0.98 23.06
N VAL A 53 19.80 -1.04 22.26
CA VAL A 53 19.79 -1.55 20.88
C VAL A 53 20.88 -2.60 20.76
N THR A 54 20.49 -3.87 20.72
CA THR A 54 21.39 -5.02 20.64
C THR A 54 21.34 -5.60 19.23
N ALA A 55 22.35 -5.28 18.42
CA ALA A 55 22.55 -5.89 17.11
C ALA A 55 23.46 -7.12 17.24
N TYR A 56 22.91 -8.31 17.03
CA TYR A 56 23.61 -9.59 17.32
C TYR A 56 24.85 -9.83 16.43
N GLY A 57 24.98 -9.09 15.32
CA GLY A 57 26.13 -9.12 14.40
C GLY A 57 27.24 -8.11 14.77
N VAL A 58 27.11 -7.41 15.90
CA VAL A 58 28.00 -6.34 16.36
C VAL A 58 28.46 -6.66 17.80
N PRO A 59 29.75 -6.52 18.15
CA PRO A 59 30.27 -6.93 19.47
C PRO A 59 29.85 -6.01 20.64
N SER A 60 28.89 -5.10 20.45
CA SER A 60 28.50 -4.10 21.45
C SER A 60 27.03 -3.70 21.31
N THR A 61 26.24 -3.89 22.38
CA THR A 61 24.94 -3.22 22.56
C THR A 61 25.14 -1.71 22.70
N SER A 62 24.31 -0.94 22.00
CA SER A 62 24.19 0.50 22.23
C SER A 62 23.15 0.78 23.32
N TYR A 63 23.43 1.73 24.20
CA TYR A 63 22.48 2.21 25.21
C TYR A 63 21.98 3.59 24.81
N PHE A 64 20.71 3.88 25.09
CA PHE A 64 20.13 5.19 24.84
C PHE A 64 19.32 5.67 26.04
N SER A 65 19.16 6.99 26.11
CA SER A 65 18.13 7.65 26.89
C SER A 65 17.62 8.87 26.13
N LEU A 66 16.35 9.21 26.34
CA LEU A 66 15.71 10.37 25.76
C LEU A 66 14.68 10.98 26.71
N SER A 67 14.45 12.28 26.53
CA SER A 67 13.41 13.03 27.25
C SER A 67 12.06 12.86 26.56
N ALA A 68 10.98 13.03 27.33
CA ALA A 68 9.61 13.10 26.85
C ALA A 68 9.48 14.08 25.66
N SER A 69 8.88 13.61 24.57
CA SER A 69 8.72 14.36 23.31
C SER A 69 10.03 14.85 22.70
N THR A 70 11.09 14.06 22.82
CA THR A 70 12.30 14.16 21.98
C THR A 70 12.51 12.87 21.19
N TYR A 71 13.52 12.85 20.33
CA TYR A 71 14.02 11.64 19.69
C TYR A 71 15.52 11.48 19.94
N THR A 72 16.01 10.26 19.77
CA THR A 72 17.44 9.93 19.75
C THR A 72 17.74 9.04 18.54
N THR A 73 19.02 8.88 18.21
CA THR A 73 19.48 8.13 17.03
C THR A 73 20.60 7.17 17.40
N VAL A 74 20.46 5.90 17.00
CA VAL A 74 21.51 4.89 17.07
C VAL A 74 21.91 4.51 15.65
N THR A 75 23.17 4.77 15.28
CA THR A 75 23.73 4.36 13.99
C THR A 75 24.54 3.08 14.17
N LEU A 76 24.06 1.99 13.59
CA LEU A 76 24.74 0.70 13.57
C LEU A 76 25.69 0.61 12.36
N PRO A 77 26.82 -0.11 12.47
CA PRO A 77 27.73 -0.35 11.35
C PRO A 77 27.07 -1.20 10.25
N TYR A 78 27.68 -1.22 9.06
CA TYR A 78 27.23 -2.05 7.95
C TYR A 78 27.16 -3.55 8.31
N SER A 79 28.01 -4.04 9.23
CA SER A 79 27.98 -5.42 9.72
C SER A 79 26.74 -5.81 10.54
N ALA A 80 25.85 -4.85 10.86
CA ALA A 80 24.54 -5.14 11.44
C ALA A 80 23.49 -5.54 10.38
N ALA A 81 23.74 -5.31 9.10
CA ALA A 81 22.86 -5.76 8.02
C ALA A 81 23.06 -7.23 7.69
N SER A 82 22.00 -7.86 7.20
CA SER A 82 21.98 -9.25 6.74
C SER A 82 22.62 -9.34 5.36
N TYR A 83 23.37 -10.43 5.11
CA TYR A 83 24.03 -10.68 3.83
C TYR A 83 23.95 -12.15 3.43
N GLY A 84 23.57 -12.41 2.17
CA GLY A 84 23.58 -13.75 1.58
C GLY A 84 22.32 -14.07 0.78
N ASN A 85 22.12 -15.35 0.50
CA ASN A 85 20.91 -15.92 -0.08
C ASN A 85 20.80 -17.38 0.41
N ASP A 86 19.62 -17.79 0.88
CA ASP A 86 19.36 -19.06 1.58
C ASP A 86 20.28 -19.23 2.80
N THR A 87 20.48 -18.14 3.55
CA THR A 87 21.45 -18.05 4.66
C THR A 87 20.80 -17.61 5.95
N ILE A 88 21.08 -18.34 7.04
CA ILE A 88 20.81 -17.92 8.42
C ILE A 88 22.05 -17.20 8.96
N SER A 89 21.86 -16.05 9.60
CA SER A 89 22.93 -15.26 10.19
C SER A 89 22.47 -14.58 11.49
N ASN A 90 23.40 -14.24 12.38
CA ASN A 90 23.08 -13.62 13.66
C ASN A 90 22.96 -12.09 13.53
N THR A 91 22.16 -11.59 12.58
CA THR A 91 22.03 -10.15 12.25
C THR A 91 20.73 -9.53 12.77
N GLY A 92 20.05 -10.20 13.71
CA GLY A 92 18.87 -9.64 14.36
C GLY A 92 19.22 -8.42 15.21
N ILE A 93 18.31 -7.46 15.24
CA ILE A 93 18.40 -6.26 16.07
C ILE A 93 17.21 -6.28 17.02
N HIS A 94 17.54 -6.26 18.31
CA HIS A 94 16.60 -6.15 19.42
C HIS A 94 16.63 -4.73 19.98
N ILE A 95 15.47 -4.14 20.21
CA ILE A 95 15.33 -2.85 20.89
C ILE A 95 14.41 -3.03 22.09
N GLU A 96 14.89 -2.71 23.28
CA GLU A 96 14.11 -2.72 24.53
C GLU A 96 14.07 -1.31 25.13
N SER A 97 12.94 -0.91 25.72
CA SER A 97 12.81 0.38 26.40
C SER A 97 11.93 0.32 27.65
N GLU A 98 12.21 1.20 28.62
CA GLU A 98 11.49 1.25 29.90
C GLU A 98 10.05 1.76 29.75
N GLN A 99 9.79 2.60 28.74
CA GLN A 99 8.47 3.13 28.36
C GLN A 99 8.25 2.98 26.84
N PRO A 100 7.01 3.05 26.34
CA PRO A 100 6.74 2.92 24.91
C PRO A 100 7.50 3.94 24.04
N VAL A 101 8.09 3.44 22.96
CA VAL A 101 8.77 4.21 21.92
C VAL A 101 8.18 3.89 20.55
N THR A 102 8.25 4.85 19.62
CA THR A 102 8.09 4.61 18.18
C THR A 102 9.47 4.56 17.54
N VAL A 103 9.69 3.59 16.64
CA VAL A 103 10.99 3.35 16.00
C VAL A 103 10.87 3.47 14.48
N TYR A 104 11.74 4.30 13.88
CA TYR A 104 11.92 4.40 12.43
C TYR A 104 13.32 3.91 12.05
N CYS A 105 13.45 3.23 10.93
CA CYS A 105 14.72 2.70 10.43
C CYS A 105 15.03 3.28 9.03
N LEU A 106 16.32 3.51 8.75
CA LEU A 106 16.82 3.99 7.46
C LEU A 106 18.16 3.31 7.15
N SER A 107 18.23 2.54 6.07
CA SER A 107 19.50 2.09 5.49
C SER A 107 19.97 3.15 4.49
N LYS A 108 21.17 3.70 4.66
CA LYS A 108 21.68 4.75 3.77
C LYS A 108 23.15 4.61 3.40
N TYR A 109 23.47 4.81 2.13
CA TYR A 109 24.80 5.06 1.61
C TYR A 109 24.74 6.15 0.53
N THR A 110 25.89 6.57 -0.01
CA THR A 110 25.91 7.38 -1.23
C THR A 110 25.21 6.63 -2.36
N ASP A 111 24.29 7.31 -3.05
CA ASP A 111 23.53 6.80 -4.19
C ASP A 111 22.66 5.56 -3.85
N THR A 112 22.23 5.41 -2.59
CA THR A 112 21.11 4.54 -2.21
C THR A 112 20.61 4.76 -0.78
N SER A 113 19.28 4.81 -0.61
CA SER A 113 18.62 4.66 0.68
C SER A 113 17.16 4.24 0.58
N ASP A 114 16.69 3.52 1.60
CA ASP A 114 15.26 3.42 1.91
C ASP A 114 15.05 3.10 3.41
N GLY A 115 13.84 3.30 3.90
CA GLY A 115 13.51 3.19 5.32
C GLY A 115 12.15 2.54 5.59
N PHE A 116 11.86 2.29 6.87
CA PHE A 116 10.61 1.65 7.29
C PHE A 116 10.20 2.08 8.70
N LEU A 117 8.91 1.93 9.01
CA LEU A 117 8.38 2.02 10.37
C LEU A 117 8.49 0.65 11.03
N ALA A 118 9.16 0.56 12.18
CA ALA A 118 9.35 -0.73 12.84
C ALA A 118 8.09 -1.17 13.60
N ILE A 119 7.78 -2.47 13.55
CA ILE A 119 6.62 -3.06 14.22
C ILE A 119 7.05 -3.65 15.58
N PRO A 120 6.44 -3.24 16.70
CA PRO A 120 6.74 -3.81 18.03
C PRO A 120 6.24 -5.25 18.16
N VAL A 121 6.76 -6.02 19.12
CA VAL A 121 6.49 -7.47 19.26
C VAL A 121 5.00 -7.80 19.44
N ASN A 122 4.24 -6.94 20.11
CA ASN A 122 2.78 -7.06 20.23
C ASN A 122 2.01 -6.76 18.91
N GLY A 123 2.67 -6.16 17.92
CA GLY A 123 2.21 -5.96 16.54
C GLY A 123 2.66 -7.05 15.55
N LEU A 124 3.54 -7.97 15.97
CA LEU A 124 3.99 -9.10 15.14
C LEU A 124 3.00 -10.27 15.17
N GLY A 125 3.09 -11.15 14.17
CA GLY A 125 2.24 -12.32 14.03
C GLY A 125 3.00 -13.53 13.50
N THR A 126 2.26 -14.59 13.16
CA THR A 126 2.80 -15.85 12.65
C THR A 126 2.60 -16.05 11.15
N ASN A 127 1.76 -15.24 10.49
CA ASN A 127 1.31 -15.46 9.12
C ASN A 127 1.58 -14.21 8.26
N TYR A 128 2.39 -14.37 7.22
CA TYR A 128 2.76 -13.30 6.30
C TYR A 128 2.67 -13.78 4.84
N ILE A 129 2.52 -12.82 3.94
CA ILE A 129 2.75 -13.00 2.50
C ILE A 129 3.67 -11.86 2.07
N ALA A 130 4.80 -12.20 1.45
CA ALA A 130 5.79 -11.21 1.06
C ALA A 130 5.30 -10.34 -0.11
N LEU A 131 5.56 -9.04 -0.02
CA LEU A 131 5.59 -8.13 -1.17
C LEU A 131 7.03 -7.65 -1.36
N CYS A 132 7.57 -7.90 -2.55
CA CYS A 132 8.93 -7.56 -2.95
C CYS A 132 8.85 -6.73 -4.25
N TYR A 133 9.90 -6.78 -5.09
CA TYR A 133 9.86 -6.24 -6.45
C TYR A 133 10.63 -7.14 -7.43
N SER A 134 10.43 -6.97 -8.75
CA SER A 134 11.08 -7.76 -9.79
C SER A 134 12.33 -7.07 -10.37
N GLY A 135 13.42 -7.84 -10.54
CA GLY A 135 14.68 -7.34 -11.10
C GLY A 135 14.70 -7.32 -12.63
N ARG A 136 15.30 -6.28 -13.22
CA ARG A 136 15.70 -6.27 -14.65
C ARG A 136 17.06 -5.59 -14.82
N ASN A 137 17.98 -6.30 -15.49
CA ASN A 137 19.40 -5.98 -15.70
C ASN A 137 19.81 -4.49 -15.70
N LEU A 138 20.94 -4.23 -15.05
CA LEU A 138 22.12 -3.72 -15.76
C LEU A 138 22.98 -4.93 -16.15
N ASP A 139 23.55 -4.97 -17.35
CA ASP A 139 24.07 -6.23 -17.95
C ASP A 139 25.38 -6.79 -17.36
N THR A 140 25.83 -6.30 -16.20
CA THR A 140 26.99 -6.83 -15.45
C THR A 140 26.81 -6.89 -13.94
N VAL A 141 25.73 -6.34 -13.38
CA VAL A 141 25.48 -6.28 -11.92
C VAL A 141 24.09 -6.81 -11.63
N TYR A 142 24.02 -7.85 -10.80
CA TYR A 142 22.77 -8.47 -10.40
C TYR A 142 22.24 -7.84 -9.11
N TYR A 143 20.98 -7.42 -9.16
CA TYR A 143 20.23 -6.88 -8.03
C TYR A 143 18.95 -7.69 -7.89
N ASP A 144 18.73 -8.18 -6.67
CA ASP A 144 17.82 -9.30 -6.44
C ASP A 144 16.58 -8.86 -5.65
N SER A 145 15.46 -9.50 -5.95
CA SER A 145 14.25 -9.52 -5.11
C SER A 145 14.60 -10.20 -3.79
N GLN A 146 14.18 -9.67 -2.63
CA GLN A 146 14.59 -10.23 -1.34
C GLN A 146 13.53 -10.23 -0.24
N ILE A 147 13.71 -11.18 0.68
CA ILE A 147 12.95 -11.37 1.91
C ILE A 147 13.96 -11.55 3.06
N ALA A 148 13.67 -10.99 4.23
CA ALA A 148 14.36 -11.35 5.47
C ALA A 148 13.36 -11.67 6.59
N ILE A 149 13.72 -12.60 7.47
CA ILE A 149 12.85 -13.11 8.55
C ILE A 149 13.68 -13.18 9.83
N ALA A 150 13.35 -12.36 10.83
CA ALA A 150 14.02 -12.34 12.14
C ALA A 150 13.16 -13.04 13.21
N ALA A 151 13.77 -13.93 13.99
CA ALA A 151 13.07 -14.66 15.06
C ALA A 151 13.15 -13.95 16.42
N THR A 152 11.99 -13.82 17.07
CA THR A 152 11.81 -13.20 18.40
C THR A 152 12.17 -14.18 19.54
N GLU A 153 12.17 -15.48 19.26
CA GLU A 153 12.28 -16.58 20.21
C GLU A 153 13.19 -17.71 19.72
N ASP A 154 13.73 -18.50 20.65
CA ASP A 154 14.51 -19.70 20.35
C ASP A 154 13.67 -20.85 19.80
N ASN A 155 14.27 -21.66 18.93
CA ASN A 155 13.62 -22.79 18.24
C ASN A 155 12.31 -22.40 17.55
N THR A 156 12.30 -21.27 16.85
CA THR A 156 11.19 -20.83 15.98
C THR A 156 11.27 -21.57 14.65
N THR A 157 10.25 -22.37 14.33
CA THR A 157 10.13 -23.04 13.03
C THR A 157 9.39 -22.12 12.07
N VAL A 158 9.94 -21.86 10.89
CA VAL A 158 9.30 -21.05 9.85
C VAL A 158 9.17 -21.85 8.57
N HIS A 159 7.93 -22.08 8.15
CA HIS A 159 7.56 -22.63 6.86
C HIS A 159 7.55 -21.53 5.79
N ILE A 160 8.16 -21.80 4.63
CA ILE A 160 8.30 -20.87 3.52
C ILE A 160 7.84 -21.56 2.23
N ASP A 161 6.83 -20.98 1.59
CA ASP A 161 6.32 -21.42 0.28
C ASP A 161 6.40 -20.28 -0.74
N CYS A 162 7.42 -20.31 -1.58
CA CYS A 162 7.66 -19.36 -2.67
C CYS A 162 6.86 -19.75 -3.93
N PRO A 163 6.14 -18.81 -4.58
CA PRO A 163 5.41 -19.07 -5.83
C PRO A 163 6.33 -19.25 -7.06
N VAL A 164 7.63 -19.07 -6.86
CA VAL A 164 8.73 -19.12 -7.82
C VAL A 164 9.89 -19.86 -7.15
N ASN A 165 10.80 -20.51 -7.90
CA ASN A 165 11.90 -21.27 -7.28
C ASN A 165 13.10 -20.34 -6.96
N PRO A 166 13.33 -19.98 -5.67
CA PRO A 166 14.30 -18.95 -5.31
C PRO A 166 15.75 -19.43 -5.43
N GLY A 167 16.01 -20.73 -5.64
CA GLY A 167 17.32 -21.21 -6.06
C GLY A 167 17.65 -22.65 -5.69
N ALA A 168 18.60 -22.82 -4.77
CA ALA A 168 19.20 -24.11 -4.44
C ALA A 168 18.25 -25.04 -3.68
N ARG A 169 17.29 -24.48 -2.95
CA ARG A 169 16.33 -25.21 -2.13
C ARG A 169 14.94 -25.19 -2.79
N PRO A 170 14.32 -26.35 -3.08
CA PRO A 170 13.00 -26.40 -3.69
C PRO A 170 11.91 -25.97 -2.70
N SER A 171 10.96 -25.16 -3.17
CA SER A 171 9.76 -24.76 -2.42
C SER A 171 8.71 -25.89 -2.36
N PRO A 172 7.92 -26.03 -1.29
CA PRO A 172 8.04 -25.34 0.01
C PRO A 172 9.06 -26.00 0.94
N TYR A 173 9.53 -25.26 1.95
CA TYR A 173 10.51 -25.77 2.92
C TYR A 173 10.46 -25.08 4.28
N ASP A 174 10.99 -25.76 5.31
CA ASP A 174 11.08 -25.24 6.68
C ASP A 174 12.50 -24.79 7.04
N ILE A 175 12.62 -23.75 7.85
CA ILE A 175 13.84 -23.35 8.55
C ILE A 175 13.59 -23.36 10.07
N ILE A 176 14.66 -23.46 10.86
CA ILE A 176 14.61 -23.26 12.32
C ILE A 176 15.55 -22.10 12.66
N LEU A 177 15.04 -21.11 13.39
CA LEU A 177 15.75 -19.93 13.84
C LEU A 177 15.78 -19.86 15.36
N ASN A 178 16.88 -19.38 15.93
CA ASN A 178 16.96 -19.00 17.33
C ASN A 178 16.80 -17.48 17.50
N LYS A 179 16.63 -17.03 18.75
CA LYS A 179 16.37 -15.61 19.06
C LYS A 179 17.49 -14.72 18.51
N GLY A 180 17.12 -13.72 17.70
CA GLY A 180 18.07 -12.82 17.04
C GLY A 180 18.83 -13.41 15.85
N GLN A 181 18.47 -14.61 15.39
CA GLN A 181 18.85 -15.09 14.07
C GLN A 181 17.90 -14.55 13.00
N VAL A 182 18.48 -14.24 11.84
CA VAL A 182 17.79 -13.77 10.64
C VAL A 182 18.08 -14.72 9.50
N TYR A 183 17.03 -15.20 8.84
CA TYR A 183 17.13 -15.83 7.53
C TYR A 183 16.98 -14.77 6.45
N GLN A 184 17.84 -14.81 5.42
CA GLN A 184 17.71 -13.98 4.23
C GLN A 184 17.60 -14.85 2.98
N LEU A 185 16.57 -14.57 2.18
CA LEU A 185 16.31 -15.15 0.87
C LEU A 185 16.38 -14.05 -0.19
N CYS A 186 16.96 -14.37 -1.33
CA CYS A 186 16.96 -13.53 -2.53
C CYS A 186 16.65 -14.40 -3.75
N ASP A 187 16.16 -13.82 -4.86
CA ASP A 187 16.11 -14.59 -6.09
C ASP A 187 17.53 -14.91 -6.60
N VAL A 188 17.70 -15.97 -7.38
CA VAL A 188 19.03 -16.29 -7.92
C VAL A 188 19.39 -15.22 -8.95
N TYR A 189 20.64 -14.73 -8.90
CA TYR A 189 21.24 -13.82 -9.86
C TYR A 189 20.89 -14.09 -11.35
N SER A 190 20.73 -15.36 -11.75
CA SER A 190 20.38 -15.75 -13.12
C SER A 190 18.88 -15.76 -13.45
N SER A 191 18.01 -15.66 -12.44
CA SER A 191 16.60 -16.08 -12.50
C SER A 191 15.59 -14.93 -12.69
N LYS A 192 15.89 -13.74 -12.16
CA LYS A 192 15.08 -12.50 -12.33
C LYS A 192 13.64 -12.67 -11.83
N GLN A 193 13.48 -13.39 -10.73
CA GLN A 193 12.18 -13.72 -10.18
C GLN A 193 11.72 -12.66 -9.16
N ASP A 194 10.42 -12.50 -9.02
CA ASP A 194 9.82 -11.69 -7.96
C ASP A 194 9.42 -12.63 -6.82
N LEU A 195 9.98 -12.43 -5.61
CA LEU A 195 9.60 -13.21 -4.44
C LEU A 195 8.23 -12.81 -3.85
N THR A 196 7.58 -11.80 -4.43
CA THR A 196 6.19 -11.41 -4.12
C THR A 196 5.25 -12.61 -4.20
N GLY A 197 4.43 -12.78 -3.16
CA GLY A 197 3.52 -13.91 -3.02
C GLY A 197 4.07 -15.07 -2.19
N THR A 198 5.34 -15.03 -1.78
CA THR A 198 5.92 -16.03 -0.85
C THR A 198 5.12 -16.04 0.46
N ILE A 199 4.52 -17.18 0.78
CA ILE A 199 3.77 -17.42 2.02
C ILE A 199 4.77 -17.81 3.10
N ILE A 200 4.70 -17.15 4.25
CA ILE A 200 5.62 -17.37 5.39
C ILE A 200 4.75 -17.66 6.62
N THR A 201 4.99 -18.80 7.27
CA THR A 201 4.22 -19.23 8.44
C THR A 201 5.16 -19.70 9.55
N GLY A 202 5.26 -18.91 10.62
CA GLY A 202 5.97 -19.28 11.84
C GLY A 202 5.10 -20.09 12.80
N ASP A 203 5.71 -20.97 13.59
CA ASP A 203 5.07 -21.52 14.81
C ASP A 203 5.00 -20.47 15.94
N LYS A 204 5.86 -19.46 15.88
CA LYS A 204 5.98 -18.31 16.81
C LYS A 204 6.04 -16.98 16.06
N PRO A 205 5.85 -15.83 16.74
CA PRO A 205 5.93 -14.52 16.10
C PRO A 205 7.31 -14.22 15.49
N VAL A 206 7.33 -13.70 14.27
CA VAL A 206 8.54 -13.33 13.53
C VAL A 206 8.40 -11.95 12.91
N ALA A 207 9.50 -11.22 12.75
CA ALA A 207 9.53 -9.98 11.98
C ALA A 207 9.93 -10.28 10.53
N VAL A 208 9.07 -9.93 9.57
CA VAL A 208 9.26 -10.21 8.14
C VAL A 208 9.48 -8.92 7.37
N PHE A 209 10.45 -8.93 6.47
CA PHE A 209 10.86 -7.82 5.63
C PHE A 209 10.76 -8.21 4.16
N GLY A 210 10.16 -7.35 3.35
CA GLY A 210 10.11 -7.48 1.89
C GLY A 210 10.89 -6.34 1.24
N GLY A 211 11.44 -6.59 0.04
CA GLY A 211 12.24 -5.57 -0.63
C GLY A 211 12.99 -6.06 -1.87
N HIS A 212 14.02 -5.28 -2.24
CA HIS A 212 14.88 -5.54 -3.39
C HIS A 212 16.24 -4.83 -3.17
N ARG A 213 17.35 -5.37 -3.66
CA ARG A 213 18.69 -4.82 -3.36
C ARG A 213 18.95 -3.45 -3.99
N CYS A 214 18.53 -3.26 -5.24
CA CYS A 214 18.56 -2.01 -6.00
C CYS A 214 17.59 -2.13 -7.20
N ALA A 215 16.38 -1.58 -7.08
CA ALA A 215 15.25 -1.77 -8.00
C ALA A 215 15.05 -0.58 -8.95
N LYS A 216 14.76 -0.87 -10.22
CA LYS A 216 14.22 0.11 -11.17
C LYS A 216 12.70 0.03 -11.20
N ILE A 217 12.03 1.15 -10.98
CA ILE A 217 10.55 1.21 -10.96
C ILE A 217 10.07 2.31 -11.92
N PRO A 218 9.33 1.98 -13.00
CA PRO A 218 9.26 0.67 -13.64
C PRO A 218 10.65 0.18 -14.13
N ALA A 219 10.76 -1.11 -14.45
CA ALA A 219 12.04 -1.82 -14.68
C ALA A 219 12.96 -1.25 -15.78
N ASP A 220 12.42 -0.41 -16.67
CA ASP A 220 13.11 0.19 -17.82
C ASP A 220 13.54 1.65 -17.60
N TYR A 221 13.28 2.20 -16.41
CA TYR A 221 13.63 3.57 -16.04
C TYR A 221 14.75 3.56 -14.99
N MET A 222 15.75 4.42 -15.21
CA MET A 222 16.83 4.68 -14.26
C MET A 222 16.40 5.79 -13.28
N ALA A 223 17.14 6.07 -12.20
CA ALA A 223 18.08 5.16 -11.58
C ALA A 223 17.33 4.26 -10.58
N ALA A 224 18.03 3.67 -9.62
CA ALA A 224 17.59 2.46 -8.96
C ALA A 224 18.06 2.43 -7.51
N ASP A 225 17.13 2.22 -6.58
CA ASP A 225 17.41 2.28 -5.14
C ASP A 225 17.07 0.95 -4.45
N PHE A 226 17.65 0.74 -3.28
CA PHE A 226 17.21 -0.25 -2.32
C PHE A 226 15.73 -0.09 -2.00
N LEU A 227 15.04 -1.19 -1.76
CA LEU A 227 13.68 -1.20 -1.23
C LEU A 227 13.66 -2.02 0.05
N VAL A 228 13.00 -1.52 1.09
CA VAL A 228 12.71 -2.28 2.32
C VAL A 228 11.38 -1.84 2.91
N GLU A 229 10.61 -2.78 3.45
CA GLU A 229 9.48 -2.49 4.32
C GLU A 229 9.36 -3.59 5.39
N GLN A 230 9.01 -3.24 6.63
CA GLN A 230 8.64 -4.23 7.64
C GLN A 230 7.19 -4.63 7.40
N LEU A 231 6.97 -5.82 6.85
CA LEU A 231 5.66 -6.24 6.40
C LEU A 231 4.74 -6.55 7.61
N PRO A 232 3.52 -6.01 7.67
CA PRO A 232 2.54 -6.38 8.68
C PRO A 232 1.96 -7.79 8.42
N PRO A 233 1.58 -8.55 9.47
CA PRO A 233 1.01 -9.89 9.32
C PRO A 233 -0.36 -9.84 8.62
N THR A 234 -0.74 -10.92 7.93
CA THR A 234 -1.97 -10.94 7.09
C THR A 234 -3.27 -10.73 7.89
N ASN A 235 -3.25 -10.96 9.20
CA ASN A 235 -4.38 -10.72 10.09
C ASN A 235 -4.42 -9.29 10.68
N SER A 236 -3.53 -8.39 10.23
CA SER A 236 -3.67 -6.94 10.39
C SER A 236 -3.73 -6.23 9.03
N TRP A 237 -4.19 -6.92 7.97
CA TRP A 237 -4.50 -6.33 6.67
C TRP A 237 -5.97 -5.90 6.60
N GLY A 238 -6.28 -4.84 5.85
CA GLY A 238 -7.60 -4.23 5.77
C GLY A 238 -8.24 -4.32 4.38
N THR A 239 -9.36 -3.60 4.18
CA THR A 239 -10.14 -3.63 2.92
C THR A 239 -10.40 -2.26 2.31
N LYS A 240 -9.98 -1.17 2.95
CA LYS A 240 -10.12 0.20 2.47
C LYS A 240 -8.80 0.96 2.57
N TYR A 241 -8.24 1.32 1.41
CA TYR A 241 -7.00 2.09 1.32
C TYR A 241 -7.23 3.38 0.52
N LEU A 242 -6.51 4.43 0.90
CA LEU A 242 -6.56 5.74 0.25
C LEU A 242 -5.13 6.21 -0.02
N THR A 243 -4.87 6.78 -1.19
CA THR A 243 -3.54 7.30 -1.55
C THR A 243 -3.61 8.68 -2.18
N MET A 244 -2.48 9.40 -2.11
CA MET A 244 -2.23 10.64 -2.84
C MET A 244 -0.98 10.46 -3.69
N PRO A 245 -0.94 10.97 -4.94
CA PRO A 245 0.23 10.84 -5.79
C PRO A 245 1.41 11.62 -5.18
N LEU A 246 2.63 11.11 -5.24
CA LEU A 246 3.78 11.70 -4.52
C LEU A 246 4.05 13.15 -4.96
N ALA A 247 4.29 14.04 -4.01
CA ALA A 247 4.78 15.38 -4.32
C ALA A 247 6.24 15.31 -4.79
N GLY A 248 6.61 16.14 -5.77
CA GLY A 248 7.91 16.05 -6.45
C GLY A 248 7.92 15.08 -7.65
N ARG A 249 6.90 14.22 -7.80
CA ARG A 249 6.66 13.42 -9.00
C ARG A 249 5.55 14.03 -9.87
N ASP A 250 5.73 13.98 -11.19
CA ASP A 250 4.89 14.73 -12.15
C ASP A 250 3.95 13.86 -13.00
N ILE A 251 4.28 12.57 -13.22
CA ILE A 251 3.56 11.71 -14.16
C ILE A 251 2.65 10.71 -13.45
N ALA A 252 3.24 9.83 -12.65
CA ALA A 252 2.56 8.75 -11.93
C ALA A 252 3.50 8.11 -10.91
N ASP A 253 2.92 7.49 -9.89
CA ASP A 253 3.59 6.54 -9.01
C ASP A 253 3.24 5.10 -9.41
N THR A 254 4.06 4.14 -9.01
CA THR A 254 3.71 2.72 -9.09
C THR A 254 2.96 2.29 -7.84
N TYR A 255 1.89 1.51 -8.00
CA TYR A 255 1.12 0.89 -6.93
C TYR A 255 1.12 -0.62 -7.11
N ARG A 256 1.33 -1.38 -6.02
CA ARG A 256 1.10 -2.83 -5.99
C ARG A 256 0.06 -3.18 -4.93
N ILE A 257 -0.82 -4.13 -5.25
CA ILE A 257 -1.81 -4.69 -4.33
C ILE A 257 -1.67 -6.21 -4.34
N ILE A 258 -1.66 -6.84 -3.16
CA ILE A 258 -1.55 -8.30 -2.99
C ILE A 258 -2.65 -8.83 -2.07
N ALA A 259 -3.21 -10.00 -2.36
CA ALA A 259 -4.36 -10.56 -1.63
C ALA A 259 -3.97 -11.60 -0.56
N ALA A 260 -4.57 -11.50 0.62
CA ALA A 260 -4.42 -12.49 1.70
C ALA A 260 -5.20 -13.80 1.45
N GLU A 261 -6.20 -13.76 0.57
CA GLU A 261 -7.19 -14.81 0.39
C GLU A 261 -7.59 -15.02 -1.07
N ASP A 262 -8.11 -16.22 -1.38
CA ASP A 262 -8.64 -16.55 -2.70
C ASP A 262 -9.91 -15.81 -3.05
N ASN A 263 -10.13 -15.54 -4.34
CA ASN A 263 -11.31 -14.83 -4.87
C ASN A 263 -11.49 -13.42 -4.27
N THR A 264 -10.38 -12.68 -4.15
CA THR A 264 -10.33 -11.30 -3.69
C THR A 264 -10.61 -10.35 -4.85
N ASN A 265 -11.78 -9.71 -4.82
CA ASN A 265 -12.22 -8.71 -5.78
C ASN A 265 -11.82 -7.32 -5.29
N ILE A 266 -11.20 -6.53 -6.16
CA ILE A 266 -10.67 -5.20 -5.84
C ILE A 266 -11.22 -4.18 -6.85
N THR A 267 -11.53 -2.98 -6.36
CA THR A 267 -11.82 -1.81 -7.20
C THR A 267 -10.87 -0.66 -6.85
N VAL A 268 -10.45 0.09 -7.87
CA VAL A 268 -9.59 1.27 -7.77
C VAL A 268 -10.37 2.43 -8.40
N ASN A 269 -10.70 3.45 -7.61
CA ASN A 269 -11.61 4.54 -8.02
C ASN A 269 -12.89 4.01 -8.69
N ALA A 270 -13.53 3.04 -8.03
CA ALA A 270 -14.71 2.29 -8.49
C ALA A 270 -14.55 1.46 -9.79
N THR A 271 -13.37 1.46 -10.42
CA THR A 271 -13.05 0.61 -11.57
C THR A 271 -12.58 -0.76 -11.06
N PRO A 272 -13.20 -1.89 -11.46
CA PRO A 272 -12.73 -3.21 -11.06
C PRO A 272 -11.39 -3.55 -11.74
N ILE A 273 -10.49 -4.15 -10.97
CA ILE A 273 -9.23 -4.73 -11.47
C ILE A 273 -9.32 -6.27 -11.40
N PRO A 274 -8.37 -7.06 -11.95
CA PRO A 274 -8.45 -8.51 -11.93
C PRO A 274 -8.64 -9.09 -10.52
N THR A 275 -9.55 -10.06 -10.39
CA THR A 275 -9.72 -10.85 -9.16
C THR A 275 -8.42 -11.58 -8.83
N LEU A 276 -7.93 -11.44 -7.60
CA LEU A 276 -6.70 -12.06 -7.13
C LEU A 276 -7.01 -13.27 -6.25
N ASN A 277 -6.16 -14.29 -6.35
CA ASN A 277 -6.09 -15.37 -5.36
C ASN A 277 -5.01 -15.11 -4.31
N LYS A 278 -4.93 -15.93 -3.26
CA LYS A 278 -3.94 -15.75 -2.18
C LYS A 278 -2.52 -15.67 -2.76
N GLY A 279 -1.76 -14.66 -2.32
CA GLY A 279 -0.39 -14.43 -2.78
C GLY A 279 -0.27 -13.82 -4.18
N GLN A 280 -1.35 -13.74 -4.97
CA GLN A 280 -1.31 -13.04 -6.24
C GLN A 280 -1.30 -11.52 -6.03
N ALA A 281 -0.48 -10.84 -6.82
CA ALA A 281 -0.35 -9.40 -6.80
C ALA A 281 -0.67 -8.77 -8.17
N VAL A 282 -1.15 -7.53 -8.16
CA VAL A 282 -1.39 -6.69 -9.34
C VAL A 282 -0.62 -5.38 -9.20
N GLN A 283 -0.17 -4.83 -10.32
CA GLN A 283 0.55 -3.56 -10.39
C GLN A 283 -0.12 -2.61 -11.37
N PHE A 284 -0.17 -1.32 -11.03
CA PHE A 284 -0.64 -0.26 -11.93
C PHE A 284 0.13 1.05 -11.67
N LEU A 285 0.10 1.95 -12.67
CA LEU A 285 0.63 3.31 -12.56
C LEU A 285 -0.52 4.29 -12.37
N SER A 286 -0.37 5.32 -11.53
CA SER A 286 -1.33 6.44 -11.49
C SER A 286 -0.77 7.75 -10.95
N GLY A 287 -1.17 8.87 -11.57
CA GLY A 287 -0.83 10.24 -11.15
C GLY A 287 -1.97 10.98 -10.44
N VAL A 288 -3.01 10.27 -9.99
CA VAL A 288 -4.16 10.82 -9.25
C VAL A 288 -4.33 10.12 -7.90
N SER A 289 -5.16 10.66 -7.02
CA SER A 289 -5.48 10.02 -5.74
C SER A 289 -6.36 8.78 -5.95
N GLN A 290 -6.16 7.75 -5.12
CA GLN A 290 -6.87 6.47 -5.25
C GLN A 290 -7.78 6.21 -4.04
N GLN A 291 -9.00 5.77 -4.32
CA GLN A 291 -9.81 5.00 -3.38
C GLN A 291 -9.76 3.53 -3.79
N ILE A 292 -9.10 2.70 -2.99
CA ILE A 292 -8.96 1.25 -3.21
C ILE A 292 -9.88 0.53 -2.23
N LEU A 293 -10.77 -0.31 -2.75
CA LEU A 293 -11.72 -1.10 -1.96
C LEU A 293 -11.66 -2.57 -2.37
N SER A 294 -11.61 -3.47 -1.40
CA SER A 294 -11.67 -4.93 -1.62
C SER A 294 -12.80 -5.60 -0.84
N ASN A 295 -13.15 -6.84 -1.20
CA ASN A 295 -14.09 -7.68 -0.44
C ASN A 295 -13.42 -8.51 0.68
N LYS A 296 -12.07 -8.55 0.71
CA LYS A 296 -11.21 -9.42 1.51
C LYS A 296 -9.87 -8.71 1.80
N PRO A 297 -9.11 -9.07 2.84
CA PRO A 297 -7.90 -8.37 3.22
C PRO A 297 -6.84 -8.34 2.10
N VAL A 298 -6.26 -7.16 1.88
CA VAL A 298 -5.17 -6.91 0.93
C VAL A 298 -4.06 -6.10 1.58
N PHE A 299 -2.84 -6.17 1.05
CA PHE A 299 -1.76 -5.23 1.36
C PHE A 299 -1.51 -4.33 0.15
N VAL A 300 -1.21 -3.06 0.40
CA VAL A 300 -1.04 -2.03 -0.62
C VAL A 300 0.28 -1.30 -0.38
N ALA A 301 1.13 -1.23 -1.41
CA ALA A 301 2.34 -0.41 -1.39
C ALA A 301 2.33 0.59 -2.54
N GLN A 302 2.78 1.81 -2.23
CA GLN A 302 3.07 2.87 -3.20
C GLN A 302 4.58 2.97 -3.33
N TYR A 303 5.05 3.23 -4.55
CA TYR A 303 6.47 3.30 -4.88
C TYR A 303 6.74 4.58 -5.67
N ALA A 304 7.79 5.31 -5.27
CA ALA A 304 8.38 6.29 -6.18
C ALA A 304 8.92 5.57 -7.42
N ASN A 305 8.80 6.23 -8.58
CA ASN A 305 9.43 5.76 -9.81
C ASN A 305 10.84 6.37 -9.95
N GLY A 306 11.71 5.72 -10.72
CA GLY A 306 13.11 6.12 -10.89
C GLY A 306 13.24 7.47 -11.62
N MET A 307 14.33 8.19 -11.33
CA MET A 307 14.64 9.53 -11.85
C MET A 307 14.21 9.82 -13.30
N THR A 308 14.48 8.92 -14.26
CA THR A 308 14.21 9.11 -15.70
C THR A 308 12.78 8.76 -16.11
N PHE A 309 11.90 8.36 -15.20
CA PHE A 309 10.47 8.17 -15.47
C PHE A 309 9.80 9.52 -15.75
N ASP A 310 10.04 10.50 -14.87
CA ASP A 310 9.51 11.86 -14.97
C ASP A 310 10.58 12.97 -14.97
N TYR A 311 11.86 12.57 -15.04
CA TYR A 311 13.04 13.45 -15.03
C TYR A 311 13.12 14.33 -13.77
N LYS A 312 12.83 13.71 -12.60
CA LYS A 312 12.85 14.34 -11.27
C LYS A 312 13.91 13.72 -10.38
N THR A 313 14.59 14.57 -9.62
CA THR A 313 15.53 14.18 -8.57
C THR A 313 14.90 13.17 -7.61
N GLY A 314 15.64 12.11 -7.29
CA GLY A 314 15.19 11.00 -6.47
C GLY A 314 15.03 9.71 -7.26
N ASP A 315 15.36 8.60 -6.61
CA ASP A 315 15.20 7.24 -7.13
C ASP A 315 13.96 6.57 -6.49
N PRO A 316 13.69 5.27 -6.74
CA PRO A 316 12.55 4.57 -6.15
C PRO A 316 12.65 4.37 -4.62
N PHE A 317 11.50 4.19 -3.97
CA PHE A 317 11.38 3.64 -2.61
C PHE A 317 10.16 2.71 -2.55
N MET A 318 10.03 1.92 -1.49
CA MET A 318 8.82 1.15 -1.17
C MET A 318 8.14 1.76 0.06
N MET A 319 6.82 1.92 0.03
CA MET A 319 6.08 2.51 1.15
C MET A 319 4.72 1.82 1.39
N ASN A 320 4.56 1.21 2.57
CA ASN A 320 3.31 0.63 3.05
C ASN A 320 2.20 1.69 3.17
N ILE A 321 1.10 1.49 2.46
CA ILE A 321 -0.11 2.29 2.63
C ILE A 321 -0.97 1.64 3.72
N ILE A 322 -1.07 2.31 4.86
CA ILE A 322 -1.90 1.92 6.00
C ILE A 322 -3.40 1.88 5.62
N SER A 323 -4.14 0.88 6.12
CA SER A 323 -5.60 0.82 5.93
C SER A 323 -6.29 1.95 6.68
N VAL A 324 -7.41 2.45 6.16
CA VAL A 324 -8.24 3.47 6.84
C VAL A 324 -8.68 2.99 8.23
N ASP A 325 -8.87 1.69 8.41
CA ASP A 325 -9.25 1.06 9.68
C ASP A 325 -8.13 1.12 10.76
N GLN A 326 -6.90 1.46 10.36
CA GLN A 326 -5.70 1.56 11.21
C GLN A 326 -5.14 2.99 11.28
N TYR A 327 -5.85 3.98 10.77
CA TYR A 327 -5.51 5.39 10.94
C TYR A 327 -5.48 5.78 12.43
N ILE A 328 -4.67 6.78 12.78
CA ILE A 328 -4.40 7.24 14.17
C ILE A 328 -4.66 8.74 14.32
N ASN A 329 -4.86 9.24 15.54
CA ASN A 329 -5.18 10.65 15.81
C ASN A 329 -4.00 11.46 16.40
N ASN A 330 -2.87 10.81 16.66
CA ASN A 330 -1.59 11.40 17.09
C ASN A 330 -0.45 10.65 16.39
N SER A 331 0.51 11.37 15.83
CA SER A 331 1.68 10.83 15.13
C SER A 331 2.90 11.68 15.43
N LYS A 332 4.03 11.03 15.75
CA LYS A 332 5.37 11.64 15.75
C LYS A 332 6.22 10.96 14.70
N ILE A 333 6.81 11.76 13.83
CA ILE A 333 7.50 11.29 12.63
C ILE A 333 8.85 11.98 12.49
N ILE A 334 9.88 11.22 12.10
CA ILE A 334 11.17 11.79 11.72
C ILE A 334 11.19 12.05 10.22
N ILE A 335 11.68 13.24 9.86
CA ILE A 335 12.13 13.59 8.52
C ILE A 335 13.67 13.58 8.55
N PRO A 336 14.35 12.62 7.89
CA PRO A 336 15.79 12.48 7.94
C PRO A 336 16.54 13.66 7.31
N THR A 337 17.77 13.88 7.77
CA THR A 337 18.69 14.87 7.19
C THR A 337 19.37 14.34 5.92
N GLY A 338 19.89 15.25 5.10
CA GLY A 338 20.62 14.88 3.88
C GLY A 338 19.74 14.50 2.69
N TYR A 339 18.49 14.96 2.64
CA TYR A 339 17.62 14.92 1.45
C TYR A 339 17.29 16.34 0.99
N SER A 340 17.20 16.56 -0.33
CA SER A 340 17.00 17.89 -0.92
C SER A 340 15.54 18.34 -0.90
N PHE A 341 14.61 17.38 -0.97
CA PHE A 341 13.18 17.58 -0.87
C PHE A 341 12.61 16.57 0.11
N ASN A 342 11.70 16.99 0.98
CA ASN A 342 11.00 16.12 1.92
C ASN A 342 9.53 16.51 1.96
N TYR A 343 8.65 15.52 2.10
CA TYR A 343 7.22 15.72 2.07
C TYR A 343 6.49 14.87 3.11
N LEU A 344 5.36 15.41 3.59
CA LEU A 344 4.32 14.63 4.26
C LEU A 344 3.13 14.47 3.30
N THR A 345 2.66 13.24 3.11
CA THR A 345 1.29 12.97 2.67
C THR A 345 0.43 12.77 3.91
N ILE A 346 -0.70 13.47 4.01
CA ILE A 346 -1.65 13.35 5.13
C ILE A 346 -3.05 13.14 4.57
N ILE A 347 -3.77 12.12 5.00
CA ILE A 347 -5.11 11.77 4.55
C ILE A 347 -6.07 11.72 5.74
N THR A 348 -7.12 12.55 5.73
CA THR A 348 -8.01 12.79 6.87
C THR A 348 -9.48 12.86 6.42
N PRO A 349 -10.47 12.57 7.29
CA PRO A 349 -11.89 12.77 6.97
C PRO A 349 -12.19 14.22 6.57
N ASN A 350 -13.17 14.42 5.68
CA ASN A 350 -13.57 15.77 5.25
C ASN A 350 -14.04 16.69 6.40
N SER A 351 -14.50 16.11 7.52
CA SER A 351 -14.84 16.81 8.76
C SER A 351 -13.63 17.39 9.50
N ALA A 352 -12.48 16.74 9.40
CA ALA A 352 -11.30 16.99 10.23
C ALA A 352 -10.28 17.97 9.61
N ILE A 353 -10.48 18.37 8.35
CA ILE A 353 -9.60 19.29 7.59
C ILE A 353 -9.28 20.59 8.36
N ASN A 354 -10.22 21.11 9.15
CA ASN A 354 -10.02 22.35 9.93
C ASN A 354 -9.47 22.13 11.35
N ASN A 355 -9.30 20.87 11.76
CA ASN A 355 -8.90 20.45 13.10
C ASN A 355 -7.56 19.69 13.12
N ILE A 356 -6.93 19.48 11.97
CA ILE A 356 -5.67 18.73 11.84
C ILE A 356 -4.46 19.68 11.92
N LEU A 357 -3.64 19.41 12.93
CA LEU A 357 -2.49 20.21 13.33
C LEU A 357 -1.20 19.55 12.86
N LEU A 358 -0.27 20.36 12.34
CA LEU A 358 1.14 20.04 12.17
C LEU A 358 1.93 20.96 13.10
N ASP A 359 2.69 20.38 14.03
CA ASP A 359 3.46 21.08 15.07
C ASP A 359 2.60 22.11 15.85
N GLY A 360 1.38 21.71 16.20
CA GLY A 360 0.39 22.54 16.90
C GLY A 360 -0.28 23.63 16.05
N SER A 361 0.06 23.73 14.76
CA SER A 361 -0.50 24.73 13.82
C SER A 361 -1.46 24.09 12.83
N ASN A 362 -2.63 24.71 12.60
CA ASN A 362 -3.58 24.24 11.58
C ASN A 362 -2.92 24.15 10.19
N ILE A 363 -3.04 22.99 9.54
CA ILE A 363 -2.67 22.83 8.13
C ILE A 363 -3.66 23.67 7.29
N ASN A 364 -3.16 24.43 6.30
CA ASN A 364 -4.02 25.24 5.45
C ASN A 364 -5.02 24.36 4.68
N PRO A 365 -6.35 24.54 4.82
CA PRO A 365 -7.36 23.75 4.13
C PRO A 365 -7.21 23.71 2.61
N SER A 366 -6.60 24.74 1.98
CA SER A 366 -6.37 24.75 0.54
C SER A 366 -5.31 23.75 0.05
N PHE A 367 -4.61 23.05 0.95
CA PHE A 367 -3.69 21.95 0.59
C PHE A 367 -4.41 20.60 0.45
N PHE A 368 -5.63 20.47 0.99
CA PHE A 368 -6.40 19.23 0.93
C PHE A 368 -7.24 19.15 -0.36
N SER A 369 -7.22 18.00 -1.01
CA SER A 369 -8.12 17.67 -2.12
C SER A 369 -8.84 16.34 -1.89
N SER A 370 -10.13 16.29 -2.23
CA SER A 370 -10.98 15.13 -1.96
C SER A 370 -10.54 13.88 -2.72
N ILE A 371 -10.45 12.75 -2.04
CA ILE A 371 -10.08 11.46 -2.63
C ILE A 371 -11.36 10.81 -3.16
N GLY A 372 -11.74 11.16 -4.39
CA GLY A 372 -12.94 10.67 -5.05
C GLY A 372 -14.21 10.92 -4.23
N THR A 373 -14.98 9.86 -3.97
CA THR A 373 -16.20 9.89 -3.13
C THR A 373 -15.99 9.26 -1.75
N SER A 374 -14.74 9.03 -1.34
CA SER A 374 -14.38 8.22 -0.14
C SER A 374 -14.82 8.77 1.22
N GLY A 375 -15.18 10.06 1.28
CA GLY A 375 -15.41 10.83 2.51
C GLY A 375 -14.16 11.52 3.09
N TYR A 376 -13.01 11.36 2.44
CA TYR A 376 -11.69 11.82 2.91
C TYR A 376 -11.06 12.80 1.90
N ALA A 377 -10.13 13.61 2.39
CA ALA A 377 -9.26 14.45 1.59
C ALA A 377 -7.79 14.21 1.95
N GLY A 378 -6.90 14.38 0.97
CA GLY A 378 -5.46 14.27 1.15
C GLY A 378 -4.73 15.57 0.88
N ALA A 379 -3.75 15.89 1.72
CA ALA A 379 -2.80 16.98 1.53
C ALA A 379 -1.39 16.43 1.28
N ARG A 380 -0.56 17.24 0.60
CA ARG A 380 0.86 16.97 0.34
C ARG A 380 1.65 18.22 0.70
N ILE A 381 2.52 18.11 1.70
CA ILE A 381 3.11 19.26 2.39
C ILE A 381 4.63 19.15 2.31
N SER A 382 5.32 20.19 1.83
CA SER A 382 6.78 20.27 1.89
C SER A 382 7.22 20.51 3.33
N ILE A 383 8.17 19.72 3.83
CA ILE A 383 8.56 19.70 5.24
C ILE A 383 10.09 19.79 5.39
N MET A 384 10.55 20.19 6.58
CA MET A 384 11.99 20.25 6.90
C MET A 384 12.46 18.94 7.54
N PRO A 385 13.77 18.62 7.49
CA PRO A 385 14.36 17.61 8.36
C PRO A 385 14.18 17.96 9.85
N GLY A 386 13.82 16.96 10.66
CA GLY A 386 13.48 17.14 12.07
C GLY A 386 12.47 16.11 12.57
N MET A 387 12.03 16.26 13.82
CA MET A 387 10.87 15.53 14.36
C MET A 387 9.64 16.42 14.24
N HIS A 388 8.57 15.90 13.65
CA HIS A 388 7.30 16.61 13.48
C HIS A 388 6.17 15.86 14.19
N THR A 389 5.18 16.61 14.70
CA THR A 389 4.01 16.07 15.39
C THR A 389 2.74 16.41 14.63
N ILE A 390 1.93 15.41 14.30
CA ILE A 390 0.63 15.58 13.65
C ILE A 390 -0.46 15.11 14.62
N THR A 391 -1.49 15.91 14.84
CA THR A 391 -2.64 15.57 15.71
C THR A 391 -3.96 16.02 15.11
N SER A 392 -5.06 15.35 15.45
CA SER A 392 -6.41 15.74 15.03
C SER A 392 -7.50 15.22 15.98
N SER A 393 -8.73 15.71 15.80
CA SER A 393 -9.93 15.18 16.45
C SER A 393 -10.34 13.79 15.95
N ASP A 394 -9.95 13.45 14.72
CA ASP A 394 -10.34 12.25 13.99
C ASP A 394 -9.08 11.49 13.54
N ASN A 395 -9.23 10.20 13.26
CA ASN A 395 -8.10 9.37 12.81
C ASN A 395 -7.69 9.70 11.37
N PHE A 396 -6.39 9.88 11.14
CA PHE A 396 -5.77 10.16 9.84
C PHE A 396 -4.66 9.16 9.50
N GLY A 397 -4.33 9.05 8.21
CA GLY A 397 -3.12 8.40 7.72
C GLY A 397 -2.06 9.46 7.42
N VAL A 398 -0.80 9.15 7.72
CA VAL A 398 0.34 10.03 7.43
C VAL A 398 1.54 9.21 6.95
N TRP A 399 2.31 9.78 6.02
CA TRP A 399 3.52 9.19 5.45
C TRP A 399 4.58 10.27 5.22
N ALA A 400 5.84 9.96 5.52
CA ALA A 400 6.98 10.76 5.12
C ALA A 400 7.69 10.12 3.93
N TYR A 401 8.20 10.96 3.03
CA TYR A 401 9.10 10.56 1.97
C TYR A 401 9.97 11.73 1.52
N GLY A 402 11.10 11.44 0.88
CA GLY A 402 12.00 12.48 0.41
C GLY A 402 12.95 12.00 -0.69
N PHE A 403 13.59 12.98 -1.31
CA PHE A 403 14.38 12.79 -2.52
C PHE A 403 15.67 13.62 -2.49
N ARG A 404 16.75 13.03 -3.01
CA ARG A 404 18.03 13.66 -3.36
C ARG A 404 18.52 13.01 -4.66
N ASP A 405 19.57 13.56 -5.27
CA ASP A 405 20.21 12.94 -6.42
C ASP A 405 20.64 11.50 -6.05
N TYR A 406 20.12 10.51 -6.79
CA TYR A 406 20.32 9.06 -6.58
C TYR A 406 19.98 8.51 -5.18
N GLU A 407 19.15 9.19 -4.39
CA GLU A 407 18.73 8.71 -3.06
C GLU A 407 17.26 9.05 -2.82
N SER A 408 16.52 8.14 -2.18
CA SER A 408 15.18 8.44 -1.66
C SER A 408 14.90 7.81 -0.29
N TYR A 409 13.67 7.95 0.21
CA TYR A 409 13.09 7.11 1.27
C TYR A 409 11.57 7.28 1.27
N GLY A 410 10.83 6.29 1.76
CA GLY A 410 9.42 6.45 2.13
C GLY A 410 9.00 5.55 3.28
N TYR A 411 8.15 6.04 4.20
CA TYR A 411 7.53 5.21 5.23
C TYR A 411 6.25 5.82 5.83
N PRO A 412 5.32 4.99 6.34
CA PRO A 412 4.19 5.48 7.14
C PRO A 412 4.66 6.13 8.45
N GLY A 413 3.98 7.19 8.87
CA GLY A 413 4.24 7.93 10.12
C GLY A 413 3.54 7.37 11.35
N GLY A 414 2.98 6.18 11.24
CA GLY A 414 2.28 5.48 12.32
C GLY A 414 1.09 4.66 11.82
N THR A 415 0.64 3.74 12.66
CA THR A 415 -0.50 2.84 12.40
C THR A 415 -1.02 2.24 13.71
N GLY A 416 -2.34 2.15 13.86
CA GLY A 416 -3.00 1.36 14.89
C GLY A 416 -3.07 -0.10 14.45
N ILE A 417 -2.04 -0.89 14.75
CA ILE A 417 -1.84 -2.29 14.36
C ILE A 417 -2.87 -3.21 15.05
N GLN A 418 -4.12 -3.14 14.59
CA GLN A 418 -5.19 -4.04 15.00
C GLN A 418 -4.94 -5.44 14.43
N ILE A 419 -4.41 -6.33 15.27
CA ILE A 419 -4.30 -7.76 14.98
C ILE A 419 -5.65 -8.43 15.23
N TYR A 420 -6.31 -8.92 14.18
CA TYR A 420 -7.48 -9.78 14.32
C TYR A 420 -7.04 -11.19 14.73
N THR A 421 -6.97 -11.44 16.04
CA THR A 421 -6.84 -12.79 16.59
C THR A 421 -8.20 -13.48 16.56
N PRO A 422 -8.38 -14.61 15.82
CA PRO A 422 -9.63 -15.35 15.83
C PRO A 422 -9.83 -15.99 17.20
N THR A 423 -10.67 -15.36 18.03
CA THR A 423 -10.93 -15.80 19.41
C THR A 423 -11.67 -17.15 19.40
N ILE A 424 -10.93 -18.22 19.65
CA ILE A 424 -11.47 -19.58 19.76
C ILE A 424 -12.40 -19.62 20.98
N THR A 425 -13.71 -19.52 20.73
CA THR A 425 -14.74 -19.66 21.76
C THR A 425 -15.13 -21.14 21.85
N PRO A 426 -14.76 -21.88 22.91
CA PRO A 426 -15.12 -23.29 23.05
C PRO A 426 -16.61 -23.45 23.34
N THR A 427 -17.39 -23.81 22.32
CA THR A 427 -18.83 -24.10 22.46
C THR A 427 -19.03 -25.47 23.12
N PHE A 428 -19.28 -25.47 24.43
CA PHE A 428 -19.50 -26.69 25.21
C PHE A 428 -20.91 -27.28 25.02
N THR A 429 -21.07 -28.16 24.02
CA THR A 429 -22.32 -28.92 23.82
C THR A 429 -22.36 -30.18 24.70
N SER A 430 -23.24 -30.20 25.72
CA SER A 430 -23.42 -31.35 26.60
C SER A 430 -24.45 -32.37 26.07
N THR A 431 -23.97 -33.40 25.37
CA THR A 431 -24.83 -34.50 24.88
C THR A 431 -25.09 -35.52 25.99
N ASN A 432 -26.32 -35.59 26.51
CA ASN A 432 -26.73 -36.62 27.47
C ASN A 432 -27.16 -37.91 26.77
N THR A 433 -26.25 -38.88 26.65
CA THR A 433 -26.57 -40.21 26.11
C THR A 433 -27.19 -41.10 27.18
N ILE A 434 -28.48 -41.45 27.04
CA ILE A 434 -29.16 -42.41 27.92
C ILE A 434 -29.03 -43.80 27.30
N THR A 435 -28.25 -44.68 27.93
CA THR A 435 -28.13 -46.10 27.55
C THR A 435 -29.01 -46.96 28.46
N PRO A 436 -30.11 -47.57 27.96
CA PRO A 436 -30.94 -48.46 28.77
C PRO A 436 -30.29 -49.84 28.92
N THR A 437 -29.65 -50.09 30.06
CA THR A 437 -29.24 -51.43 30.46
C THR A 437 -30.39 -52.17 31.14
N HIS A 438 -30.86 -53.26 30.52
CA HIS A 438 -31.82 -54.18 31.14
C HIS A 438 -31.14 -55.03 32.23
N SER A 439 -31.09 -54.52 33.46
CA SER A 439 -30.78 -55.28 34.67
C SER A 439 -31.81 -55.01 35.76
N ILE A 440 -32.14 -56.02 36.57
CA ILE A 440 -33.26 -55.97 37.54
C ILE A 440 -32.85 -55.29 38.87
N SER A 441 -32.19 -54.14 38.77
CA SER A 441 -31.97 -53.18 39.87
C SER A 441 -31.42 -51.86 39.30
N PRO A 442 -32.03 -50.69 39.59
CA PRO A 442 -31.61 -49.42 39.00
C PRO A 442 -30.43 -48.78 39.75
N THR A 443 -29.21 -48.96 39.24
CA THR A 443 -28.02 -48.20 39.67
C THR A 443 -27.73 -47.08 38.68
N PHE A 444 -27.87 -45.82 39.09
CA PHE A 444 -27.60 -44.66 38.23
C PHE A 444 -26.11 -44.29 38.26
N THR A 445 -25.41 -44.45 37.13
CA THR A 445 -24.00 -44.06 36.97
C THR A 445 -23.86 -43.01 35.86
N THR A 446 -23.49 -41.78 36.23
CA THR A 446 -23.34 -40.65 35.28
C THR A 446 -21.93 -40.58 34.72
N THR A 447 -21.69 -41.21 33.57
CA THR A 447 -20.41 -41.06 32.84
C THR A 447 -20.42 -39.77 32.01
N ARG A 448 -19.45 -38.88 32.25
CA ARG A 448 -19.19 -37.71 31.39
C ARG A 448 -18.05 -38.02 30.42
N THR A 449 -18.36 -38.03 29.12
CA THR A 449 -17.36 -38.13 28.05
C THR A 449 -17.14 -36.74 27.46
N PHE A 450 -15.88 -36.33 27.30
CA PHE A 450 -15.51 -35.05 26.70
C PHE A 450 -15.09 -35.25 25.24
N THR A 451 -15.75 -34.54 24.32
CA THR A 451 -15.39 -34.53 22.90
C THR A 451 -15.12 -33.09 22.47
N VAL A 452 -13.92 -32.81 21.97
CA VAL A 452 -13.57 -31.49 21.42
C VAL A 452 -13.85 -31.50 19.92
N THR A 453 -14.90 -30.81 19.50
CA THR A 453 -15.26 -30.66 18.08
C THR A 453 -14.85 -29.27 17.59
N GLN A 454 -13.81 -29.19 16.76
CA GLN A 454 -13.40 -27.94 16.12
C GLN A 454 -14.43 -27.53 15.06
N THR A 455 -14.89 -26.27 15.09
CA THR A 455 -15.83 -25.73 14.09
C THR A 455 -15.43 -24.31 13.73
N SER A 456 -14.87 -24.10 12.54
CA SER A 456 -14.55 -22.77 12.01
C SER A 456 -15.80 -22.14 11.36
N SER A 457 -16.41 -21.17 12.04
CA SER A 457 -17.65 -20.53 11.60
C SER A 457 -17.43 -19.53 10.47
N SER A 458 -17.42 -20.01 9.22
CA SER A 458 -17.65 -19.16 8.05
C SER A 458 -19.12 -19.26 7.64
N THR A 459 -19.88 -18.17 7.82
CA THR A 459 -21.34 -18.18 7.64
C THR A 459 -21.72 -18.16 6.16
N ARG A 460 -21.92 -19.34 5.56
CA ARG A 460 -22.48 -19.49 4.21
C ARG A 460 -23.75 -20.33 4.20
N THR A 461 -24.88 -19.66 3.99
CA THR A 461 -26.17 -20.30 3.75
C THR A 461 -26.16 -21.01 2.40
N ILE A 462 -26.25 -22.34 2.39
CA ILE A 462 -26.52 -23.15 1.20
C ILE A 462 -27.62 -24.15 1.56
N THR A 463 -28.73 -24.12 0.83
CA THR A 463 -29.86 -25.03 1.01
C THR A 463 -29.55 -26.41 0.42
N PRO A 464 -29.55 -27.51 1.21
CA PRO A 464 -29.34 -28.85 0.68
C PRO A 464 -30.68 -29.59 0.52
N THR A 465 -31.06 -29.91 -0.71
CA THR A 465 -32.19 -30.81 -0.98
C THR A 465 -31.82 -32.24 -0.59
N ARG A 466 -32.59 -32.86 0.32
CA ARG A 466 -32.30 -34.19 0.87
C ARG A 466 -32.84 -35.33 0.01
N THR A 467 -31.96 -36.25 -0.39
CA THR A 467 -32.31 -37.66 -0.64
C THR A 467 -31.33 -38.55 0.13
N GLU A 468 -31.85 -39.44 0.98
CA GLU A 468 -31.05 -40.44 1.71
C GLU A 468 -31.22 -41.82 1.08
N THR A 469 -30.13 -42.61 1.06
CA THR A 469 -30.20 -44.07 1.06
C THR A 469 -29.08 -44.61 1.97
N PRO A 470 -29.37 -45.25 3.11
CA PRO A 470 -28.34 -45.78 3.99
C PRO A 470 -27.94 -47.22 3.61
N THR A 471 -26.65 -47.53 3.69
CA THR A 471 -26.15 -48.91 3.82
C THR A 471 -25.06 -48.95 4.88
N ARG A 472 -25.25 -49.80 5.90
CA ARG A 472 -24.41 -49.87 7.11
C ARG A 472 -23.76 -51.25 7.19
N THR A 473 -22.44 -51.29 7.00
CA THR A 473 -21.62 -52.47 7.31
C THR A 473 -20.67 -52.11 8.45
N ILE A 474 -20.74 -52.86 9.55
CA ILE A 474 -19.80 -52.75 10.67
C ILE A 474 -18.95 -54.01 10.68
N THR A 475 -17.64 -53.85 10.65
CA THR A 475 -16.67 -54.90 10.98
C THR A 475 -15.61 -54.29 11.89
N THR A 476 -15.52 -54.79 13.13
CA THR A 476 -14.56 -54.33 14.14
C THR A 476 -13.65 -55.47 14.57
N THR A 477 -12.34 -55.30 14.41
CA THR A 477 -11.30 -56.22 14.91
C THR A 477 -10.17 -55.39 15.50
N ILE A 478 -9.63 -55.78 16.67
CA ILE A 478 -8.78 -54.92 17.52
C ILE A 478 -7.51 -55.68 17.95
N THR A 479 -6.36 -55.33 17.33
CA THR A 479 -4.96 -55.41 17.86
C THR A 479 -4.41 -56.84 18.18
N PRO A 480 -3.11 -57.11 18.45
CA PRO A 480 -1.95 -56.20 18.55
C PRO A 480 -0.59 -56.59 17.90
N THR A 481 0.27 -55.57 17.71
CA THR A 481 1.76 -55.50 17.82
C THR A 481 2.76 -56.40 17.04
N TYR A 482 3.62 -55.73 16.26
CA TYR A 482 5.08 -55.88 16.01
C TYR A 482 5.79 -57.25 15.83
N THR A 483 6.48 -57.42 14.67
CA THR A 483 7.93 -57.77 14.56
C THR A 483 8.49 -57.28 13.20
N PHE A 484 9.82 -57.05 13.08
CA PHE A 484 10.53 -56.79 11.80
C PHE A 484 10.99 -58.09 11.11
N SER A 485 11.09 -58.12 9.77
CA SER A 485 12.32 -58.49 9.00
C SER A 485 12.08 -58.85 7.52
N SER A 486 13.09 -58.53 6.68
CA SER A 486 13.46 -59.16 5.39
C SER A 486 12.69 -58.82 4.10
N THR A 487 13.45 -58.81 3.00
CA THR A 487 13.08 -58.36 1.65
C THR A 487 12.61 -59.51 0.77
N ARG A 488 11.55 -59.32 -0.03
CA ARG A 488 11.37 -60.11 -1.27
C ARG A 488 10.56 -59.38 -2.34
N THR A 489 11.18 -59.14 -3.49
CA THR A 489 10.50 -58.71 -4.71
C THR A 489 9.68 -59.86 -5.30
N VAL A 490 8.40 -59.64 -5.60
CA VAL A 490 7.59 -60.53 -6.44
C VAL A 490 6.78 -59.69 -7.42
N THR A 491 7.24 -59.62 -8.66
CA THR A 491 6.43 -59.09 -9.78
C THR A 491 5.31 -60.08 -10.07
N SER A 492 4.06 -59.62 -10.13
CA SER A 492 2.93 -60.43 -10.60
C SER A 492 1.85 -59.54 -11.19
N SER A 493 1.78 -59.52 -12.52
CA SER A 493 0.68 -58.93 -13.26
C SER A 493 -0.52 -59.90 -13.30
N ARG A 494 -1.73 -59.37 -13.15
CA ARG A 494 -2.94 -59.99 -13.72
C ARG A 494 -4.06 -58.98 -13.90
N THR A 495 -4.67 -59.05 -15.08
CA THR A 495 -5.93 -58.39 -15.43
C THR A 495 -7.13 -59.16 -14.89
N SER A 496 -8.23 -58.45 -14.65
CA SER A 496 -9.58 -58.98 -14.49
C SER A 496 -10.57 -58.02 -15.18
N SER A 497 -11.67 -58.54 -15.73
CA SER A 497 -12.48 -57.82 -16.73
C SER A 497 -13.99 -58.06 -16.62
N SER A 498 -14.78 -56.99 -16.78
CA SER A 498 -16.20 -56.99 -17.22
C SER A 498 -16.69 -55.52 -17.29
N THR A 499 -16.98 -54.90 -18.45
CA THR A 499 -18.21 -54.99 -19.31
C THR A 499 -19.50 -54.52 -18.61
N PHE A 500 -20.36 -53.64 -19.14
CA PHE A 500 -20.42 -52.77 -20.35
C PHE A 500 -21.11 -51.43 -19.89
N THR A 501 -21.22 -50.31 -20.61
CA THR A 501 -21.54 -50.06 -22.04
C THR A 501 -21.15 -48.63 -22.42
N TYR A 502 -20.69 -48.37 -23.65
CA TYR A 502 -20.60 -47.00 -24.21
C TYR A 502 -20.94 -47.01 -25.71
N THR A 503 -21.86 -46.14 -26.13
CA THR A 503 -22.26 -46.03 -27.54
C THR A 503 -21.30 -45.14 -28.33
N ARG A 504 -20.79 -45.66 -29.45
CA ARG A 504 -19.75 -45.03 -30.27
C ARG A 504 -20.33 -44.10 -31.34
N THR A 505 -19.98 -42.82 -31.27
CA THR A 505 -19.79 -41.97 -32.46
C THR A 505 -18.33 -41.58 -32.53
N ALA A 506 -17.70 -41.72 -33.71
CA ALA A 506 -16.27 -41.52 -33.89
C ALA A 506 -15.99 -40.48 -34.97
N THR A 507 -14.96 -39.66 -34.75
CA THR A 507 -14.36 -38.78 -35.77
C THR A 507 -12.87 -39.05 -35.78
N LEU A 508 -12.31 -39.41 -36.93
CA LEU A 508 -10.86 -39.58 -37.07
C LEU A 508 -10.20 -38.21 -37.29
N THR A 509 -9.08 -37.97 -36.61
CA THR A 509 -8.10 -36.97 -37.01
C THR A 509 -6.80 -37.68 -37.37
N ARG A 510 -6.44 -37.70 -38.66
CA ARG A 510 -5.24 -38.38 -39.16
C ARG A 510 -4.00 -37.54 -38.82
N SER A 511 -3.14 -38.06 -37.94
CA SER A 511 -1.78 -37.54 -37.81
C SER A 511 -0.96 -37.92 -39.05
N GLN A 512 -0.16 -36.99 -39.55
CA GLN A 512 0.86 -37.24 -40.57
C GLN A 512 2.16 -36.54 -40.20
N THR A 513 3.15 -37.34 -39.83
CA THR A 513 4.55 -36.93 -39.75
C THR A 513 5.12 -36.78 -41.16
N ILE A 514 5.80 -35.67 -41.45
CA ILE A 514 6.67 -35.54 -42.61
C ILE A 514 8.06 -35.15 -42.11
N THR A 515 9.03 -36.01 -42.39
CA THR A 515 10.47 -35.76 -42.18
C THR A 515 11.07 -35.34 -43.51
N MET A 516 11.91 -34.30 -43.51
CA MET A 516 12.81 -34.02 -44.63
C MET A 516 14.23 -33.73 -44.15
N THR A 517 15.19 -34.12 -44.98
CA THR A 517 16.62 -34.23 -44.66
C THR A 517 17.40 -33.02 -45.16
N SER A 518 18.52 -32.71 -44.52
CA SER A 518 19.40 -31.58 -44.86
C SER A 518 20.24 -31.82 -46.12
N THR A 519 20.36 -30.79 -46.96
CA THR A 519 21.46 -30.58 -47.91
C THR A 519 21.86 -29.11 -47.90
N LEU A 520 23.16 -28.81 -47.83
CA LEU A 520 23.69 -27.44 -47.92
C LEU A 520 23.91 -27.05 -49.38
N GLU A 521 23.42 -25.87 -49.79
CA GLU A 521 24.23 -24.89 -50.51
C GLU A 521 23.61 -23.48 -50.46
N ASN A 522 24.20 -22.51 -51.15
CA ASN A 522 24.13 -21.09 -50.82
C ASN A 522 22.91 -20.31 -51.37
N THR A 523 22.66 -19.18 -50.69
CA THR A 523 22.15 -17.88 -51.20
C THR A 523 20.65 -17.64 -51.49
N TYR A 524 20.17 -16.60 -50.78
CA TYR A 524 19.10 -15.63 -51.11
C TYR A 524 17.61 -15.96 -50.91
N THR A 525 16.87 -14.86 -50.75
CA THR A 525 15.56 -14.74 -50.09
C THR A 525 14.40 -14.89 -51.06
N ILE A 526 13.36 -15.66 -50.68
CA ILE A 526 12.04 -15.58 -51.32
C ILE A 526 10.96 -15.48 -50.24
N THR A 527 10.25 -14.36 -50.23
CA THR A 527 9.04 -14.13 -49.43
C THR A 527 7.88 -14.95 -49.99
N ASN A 528 7.11 -15.64 -49.14
CA ASN A 528 5.83 -16.23 -49.53
C ASN A 528 4.75 -15.97 -48.48
N THR A 529 3.67 -15.30 -48.91
CA THR A 529 2.52 -14.92 -48.07
C THR A 529 1.46 -16.02 -48.15
N LEU A 530 1.12 -16.67 -47.04
CA LEU A 530 0.07 -17.70 -47.02
C LEU A 530 -1.29 -17.10 -46.61
N THR A 531 -2.14 -16.85 -47.60
CA THR A 531 -3.53 -16.41 -47.38
C THR A 531 -4.42 -17.62 -47.05
N ILE A 532 -4.92 -17.71 -45.82
CA ILE A 532 -5.88 -18.77 -45.42
C ILE A 532 -7.31 -18.27 -45.63
N HIS A 533 -8.04 -18.93 -46.52
CA HIS A 533 -9.47 -18.71 -46.74
C HIS A 533 -10.28 -19.48 -45.70
N ILE A 534 -11.16 -18.80 -44.95
CA ILE A 534 -12.19 -19.44 -44.11
C ILE A 534 -13.56 -18.96 -44.55
N SER A 535 -14.39 -19.88 -45.03
CA SER A 535 -15.79 -19.63 -45.38
C SER A 535 -16.71 -20.04 -44.23
N PHE A 536 -17.64 -19.16 -43.86
CA PHE A 536 -18.68 -19.46 -42.87
C PHE A 536 -20.00 -19.74 -43.57
N THR A 537 -20.47 -20.99 -43.52
CA THR A 537 -21.77 -21.40 -44.09
C THR A 537 -22.86 -21.25 -43.03
N ASN A 538 -23.51 -20.09 -42.96
CA ASN A 538 -24.66 -19.86 -42.08
C ASN A 538 -25.97 -20.28 -42.74
N THR A 539 -26.66 -21.27 -42.17
CA THR A 539 -28.03 -21.63 -42.55
C THR A 539 -29.02 -20.85 -41.69
N LEU A 540 -29.70 -19.87 -42.27
CA LEU A 540 -30.68 -19.00 -41.60
C LEU A 540 -32.09 -19.59 -41.61
N THR A 541 -32.97 -19.07 -40.74
CA THR A 541 -34.31 -18.47 -41.05
C THR A 541 -35.30 -18.68 -39.88
N PRO A 542 -36.16 -17.71 -39.48
CA PRO A 542 -36.16 -16.24 -39.71
C PRO A 542 -35.71 -15.46 -38.43
N THR A 543 -35.04 -14.29 -38.46
CA THR A 543 -35.24 -13.00 -39.19
C THR A 543 -36.35 -12.13 -38.56
N PRO A 544 -36.18 -10.80 -38.32
CA PRO A 544 -35.11 -9.87 -38.75
C PRO A 544 -34.10 -9.48 -37.65
N THR A 545 -32.81 -9.19 -37.89
CA THR A 545 -32.14 -8.08 -38.65
C THR A 545 -32.47 -6.67 -38.14
N PHE A 546 -31.53 -5.72 -38.00
CA PHE A 546 -30.40 -5.40 -38.91
C PHE A 546 -28.98 -5.31 -38.30
N THR A 547 -28.00 -5.39 -39.21
CA THR A 547 -26.54 -5.38 -39.01
C THR A 547 -25.96 -3.97 -39.02
N ASN A 548 -24.78 -3.76 -38.42
CA ASN A 548 -23.83 -2.77 -38.94
C ASN A 548 -22.37 -3.12 -38.59
N THR A 549 -21.48 -3.13 -39.59
CA THR A 549 -20.02 -3.26 -39.39
C THR A 549 -19.28 -2.33 -40.35
N VAL A 550 -18.37 -1.55 -39.79
CA VAL A 550 -17.36 -0.65 -40.39
C VAL A 550 -16.39 -1.39 -41.36
N THR A 551 -15.61 -0.73 -42.23
CA THR A 551 -15.22 0.70 -42.38
C THR A 551 -15.22 1.10 -43.89
N TYR A 552 -14.41 1.98 -44.55
CA TYR A 552 -13.19 2.78 -44.25
C TYR A 552 -13.13 4.07 -45.10
N SER A 553 -12.47 5.11 -44.55
CA SER A 553 -11.74 6.23 -45.18
C SER A 553 -12.04 6.67 -46.64
N ASN A 554 -12.34 7.96 -46.83
CA ASN A 554 -11.27 8.91 -47.19
C ASN A 554 -11.60 10.38 -46.88
N THR A 555 -10.65 11.27 -47.16
CA THR A 555 -10.45 12.62 -46.61
C THR A 555 -11.33 13.74 -47.20
N GLU A 556 -11.38 14.87 -46.48
CA GLU A 556 -11.55 16.27 -46.93
C GLU A 556 -12.86 17.06 -46.65
N ILE A 557 -12.65 18.17 -45.92
CA ILE A 557 -13.16 19.54 -46.15
C ILE A 557 -14.63 19.93 -45.86
N LYS A 558 -14.76 20.89 -44.92
CA LYS A 558 -15.75 21.97 -44.73
C LYS A 558 -17.26 21.69 -44.91
N THR A 559 -17.96 21.83 -43.77
CA THR A 559 -19.01 22.85 -43.52
C THR A 559 -20.12 23.07 -44.58
N LEU A 560 -21.36 22.71 -44.22
CA LEU A 560 -22.49 23.67 -44.14
C LEU A 560 -23.72 23.07 -43.43
N SER A 561 -24.68 23.96 -43.10
CA SER A 561 -25.92 23.71 -42.34
C SER A 561 -27.08 23.20 -43.19
N PHE A 562 -28.16 22.71 -42.56
CA PHE A 562 -29.51 23.27 -42.76
C PHE A 562 -30.51 22.86 -41.65
N THR A 563 -31.63 23.59 -41.57
CA THR A 563 -32.67 23.50 -40.53
C THR A 563 -34.01 23.06 -41.12
N ALA A 564 -34.81 22.27 -40.39
CA ALA A 564 -36.22 22.06 -40.68
C ALA A 564 -37.04 21.86 -39.38
N THR A 565 -38.23 22.48 -39.33
CA THR A 565 -39.11 22.52 -38.14
C THR A 565 -40.52 22.08 -38.51
N LYS A 566 -41.24 21.36 -37.62
CA LYS A 566 -42.71 21.26 -37.68
C LYS A 566 -43.34 20.97 -36.31
N THR A 567 -44.56 21.48 -36.10
CA THR A 567 -45.26 21.54 -34.80
C THR A 567 -46.75 21.18 -34.96
N ILE A 568 -47.36 20.49 -33.99
CA ILE A 568 -48.82 20.28 -33.83
C ILE A 568 -49.18 20.25 -32.31
N THR A 569 -50.40 20.63 -31.92
CA THR A 569 -50.91 20.84 -30.53
C THR A 569 -52.32 20.21 -30.33
N GLN A 570 -52.96 20.14 -29.15
CA GLN A 570 -52.63 20.70 -27.82
C GLN A 570 -52.56 19.61 -26.70
N THR A 571 -53.36 19.46 -25.62
CA THR A 571 -54.61 20.09 -25.12
C THR A 571 -54.66 20.02 -23.57
N ASN A 572 -55.60 20.74 -22.96
CA ASN A 572 -55.70 21.10 -21.52
C ASN A 572 -56.18 19.99 -20.55
N THR A 573 -55.75 20.10 -19.28
CA THR A 573 -56.62 19.90 -18.09
C THR A 573 -56.18 20.86 -16.97
N SER A 574 -57.07 21.21 -16.03
CA SER A 574 -56.90 22.32 -15.08
C SER A 574 -56.99 21.90 -13.61
N THR A 575 -56.13 22.45 -12.75
CA THR A 575 -56.24 22.39 -11.28
C THR A 575 -55.96 23.76 -10.65
N THR A 576 -56.74 24.12 -9.62
CA THR A 576 -56.67 25.43 -8.95
C THR A 576 -55.75 25.39 -7.73
N THR A 577 -54.81 26.33 -7.63
CA THR A 577 -53.91 26.46 -6.47
C THR A 577 -54.36 27.60 -5.57
N LEU A 578 -54.61 27.33 -4.29
CA LEU A 578 -54.71 28.34 -3.24
C LEU A 578 -53.34 28.54 -2.60
N SER A 579 -52.91 29.80 -2.45
CA SER A 579 -51.66 30.17 -1.79
C SER A 579 -51.94 31.09 -0.60
N TYR A 580 -51.26 30.82 0.53
CA TYR A 580 -51.22 31.70 1.69
C TYR A 580 -49.79 32.24 1.84
N THR A 581 -49.64 33.56 1.83
CA THR A 581 -48.35 34.22 1.96
C THR A 581 -48.18 34.74 3.39
N PHE A 582 -47.16 34.26 4.09
CA PHE A 582 -46.70 34.84 5.35
C PHE A 582 -45.34 35.50 5.15
N THR A 583 -45.29 36.82 5.32
CA THR A 583 -44.06 37.61 5.20
C THR A 583 -43.40 37.74 6.57
N LEU A 584 -42.19 37.19 6.71
CA LEU A 584 -41.27 37.53 7.80
C LEU A 584 -40.08 38.28 7.20
N THR A 585 -39.70 39.39 7.84
CA THR A 585 -38.73 40.36 7.29
C THR A 585 -37.42 40.31 8.08
N PRO A 586 -36.31 39.78 7.51
CA PRO A 586 -34.99 39.88 8.12
C PRO A 586 -34.29 41.18 7.71
N SER A 587 -33.61 41.83 8.64
CA SER A 587 -32.72 42.98 8.38
C SER A 587 -31.39 42.54 7.77
N LEU A 588 -30.79 43.40 6.94
CA LEU A 588 -29.55 43.15 6.20
C LEU A 588 -28.30 42.98 7.07
N THR A 589 -27.60 41.87 6.89
CA THR A 589 -26.11 41.82 6.93
C THR A 589 -25.60 40.69 6.03
N ASN A 590 -24.46 40.91 5.37
CA ASN A 590 -23.95 39.99 4.32
C ASN A 590 -23.26 38.74 4.90
N THR A 591 -23.85 37.56 4.68
CA THR A 591 -23.12 36.29 4.48
C THR A 591 -24.00 35.28 3.73
N LEU A 592 -23.46 34.64 2.69
CA LEU A 592 -24.18 33.63 1.90
C LEU A 592 -24.10 32.25 2.57
N TYR A 593 -25.20 31.84 3.22
CA TYR A 593 -25.50 30.45 3.50
C TYR A 593 -26.47 29.90 2.45
N ILE A 594 -26.31 28.63 2.07
CA ILE A 594 -27.31 27.88 1.31
C ILE A 594 -27.73 26.69 2.18
N SER A 595 -28.97 26.70 2.65
CA SER A 595 -29.62 25.55 3.30
C SER A 595 -30.50 24.79 2.28
N PRO A 596 -30.58 23.45 2.36
CA PRO A 596 -31.47 22.68 1.49
C PRO A 596 -32.90 22.70 2.02
N THR A 597 -33.83 23.24 1.24
CA THR A 597 -35.27 23.13 1.51
C THR A 597 -35.77 21.72 1.17
N ILE A 598 -36.41 21.04 2.12
CA ILE A 598 -37.06 19.75 1.91
C ILE A 598 -38.57 19.97 1.78
N THR A 599 -39.13 19.61 0.63
CA THR A 599 -40.58 19.63 0.38
C THR A 599 -41.10 18.20 0.38
N PHE A 600 -42.10 17.90 1.20
CA PHE A 600 -42.80 16.61 1.20
C PHE A 600 -44.13 16.72 0.47
N THR A 601 -44.36 15.84 -0.50
CA THR A 601 -45.65 15.66 -1.16
C THR A 601 -46.13 14.24 -0.88
N ILE A 602 -47.34 14.10 -0.33
CA ILE A 602 -47.96 12.80 -0.05
C ILE A 602 -49.07 12.57 -1.08
N THR A 603 -48.97 11.45 -1.80
CA THR A 603 -49.99 10.93 -2.73
C THR A 603 -49.97 9.40 -2.64
N ASP A 604 -51.11 8.74 -2.78
CA ASP A 604 -51.28 7.30 -2.57
C ASP A 604 -50.67 6.42 -3.69
N THR A 605 -49.34 6.40 -3.77
CA THR A 605 -48.51 5.30 -4.30
C THR A 605 -47.03 5.64 -4.05
N PHE A 606 -46.33 4.81 -3.26
CA PHE A 606 -44.94 5.08 -2.87
C PHE A 606 -43.96 4.91 -4.04
N THR A 607 -43.55 6.03 -4.65
CA THR A 607 -42.40 6.10 -5.57
C THR A 607 -41.49 7.26 -5.17
N VAL A 608 -40.27 6.96 -4.70
CA VAL A 608 -39.31 7.97 -4.24
C VAL A 608 -38.40 8.38 -5.41
N THR A 609 -38.80 9.39 -6.17
CA THR A 609 -38.02 9.91 -7.31
C THR A 609 -37.06 11.01 -6.85
N ILE A 610 -35.78 10.66 -6.65
CA ILE A 610 -34.72 11.63 -6.35
C ILE A 610 -34.19 12.24 -7.65
N THR A 611 -34.80 13.34 -8.10
CA THR A 611 -34.34 14.08 -9.29
C THR A 611 -33.05 14.86 -8.98
N LYS A 612 -31.90 14.21 -9.14
CA LYS A 612 -30.58 14.84 -8.97
C LYS A 612 -30.23 15.70 -10.20
N THR A 613 -30.50 17.00 -10.13
CA THR A 613 -29.99 17.96 -11.11
C THR A 613 -28.46 17.96 -11.10
N ILE A 614 -27.83 17.49 -12.17
CA ILE A 614 -26.38 17.58 -12.36
C ILE A 614 -26.08 18.97 -12.92
N THR A 615 -25.90 19.95 -12.03
CA THR A 615 -25.17 21.17 -12.37
C THR A 615 -23.72 20.78 -12.69
N ALA A 616 -23.16 21.35 -13.74
CA ALA A 616 -21.79 21.06 -14.17
C ALA A 616 -20.75 21.39 -13.07
N SER A 617 -19.57 20.77 -13.19
CA SER A 617 -18.43 20.92 -12.26
C SER A 617 -18.16 22.36 -11.85
N PRO A 618 -17.69 22.61 -10.61
CA PRO A 618 -17.37 23.96 -10.17
C PRO A 618 -16.35 24.61 -11.11
N THR A 619 -16.72 25.77 -11.66
CA THR A 619 -15.82 26.60 -12.46
C THR A 619 -14.56 26.87 -11.66
N ILE A 620 -13.37 26.66 -12.25
CA ILE A 620 -12.09 26.97 -11.61
C ILE A 620 -12.14 28.44 -11.16
N ASN A 621 -12.09 28.66 -9.85
CA ASN A 621 -12.25 29.99 -9.29
C ASN A 621 -10.93 30.78 -9.42
N LEU A 622 -10.71 31.36 -10.61
CA LEU A 622 -9.54 32.14 -10.99
C LEU A 622 -9.26 33.35 -10.06
N ASN A 623 -10.22 33.70 -9.20
CA ASN A 623 -10.17 34.85 -8.29
C ASN A 623 -9.59 34.54 -6.89
N GLN A 624 -8.95 33.38 -6.66
CA GLN A 624 -8.00 33.29 -5.52
C GLN A 624 -6.91 34.35 -5.72
N PRO A 625 -6.58 35.20 -4.71
CA PRO A 625 -5.54 36.21 -4.87
C PRO A 625 -4.15 35.58 -4.99
N LEU A 626 -3.24 36.25 -5.71
CA LEU A 626 -1.82 35.91 -5.64
C LEU A 626 -1.31 36.21 -4.22
N ILE A 627 -0.81 35.16 -3.57
CA ILE A 627 -0.13 35.16 -2.28
C ILE A 627 1.26 34.60 -2.54
N ILE A 628 2.27 35.24 -1.94
CA ILE A 628 3.61 34.67 -1.77
C ILE A 628 3.98 34.80 -0.30
N ASP A 629 4.47 33.70 0.28
CA ASP A 629 4.79 33.59 1.70
C ASP A 629 6.15 32.89 1.89
N LEU A 630 6.96 33.34 2.84
CA LEU A 630 8.32 32.85 3.06
C LEU A 630 8.35 31.72 4.07
N LYS A 631 9.18 30.71 3.81
CA LYS A 631 9.31 29.51 4.67
C LYS A 631 10.73 29.23 5.14
N GLY A 632 11.71 29.97 4.65
CA GLY A 632 13.08 29.99 5.18
C GLY A 632 14.13 30.24 4.11
N SER A 633 15.36 30.47 4.57
CA SER A 633 16.55 30.40 3.72
C SER A 633 17.65 29.62 4.44
N PHE A 634 18.26 28.67 3.72
CA PHE A 634 19.13 27.64 4.30
C PHE A 634 20.45 27.55 3.52
N PRO A 635 21.60 27.96 4.12
CA PRO A 635 22.91 27.69 3.55
C PRO A 635 23.33 26.24 3.83
N ASP A 636 23.25 25.38 2.81
CA ASP A 636 24.07 24.18 2.73
C ASP A 636 25.50 24.55 2.24
N PHE A 637 26.50 23.73 2.55
CA PHE A 637 27.92 24.01 2.33
C PHE A 637 28.29 24.36 0.87
N ASN A 638 27.44 23.98 -0.10
CA ASN A 638 27.63 24.31 -1.51
C ASN A 638 26.46 25.06 -2.17
N LYS A 639 25.28 25.18 -1.53
CA LYS A 639 24.09 25.83 -2.09
C LYS A 639 23.23 26.50 -1.02
N ILE A 640 22.72 27.68 -1.32
CA ILE A 640 21.76 28.42 -0.50
C ILE A 640 20.36 28.21 -1.08
N ASN A 641 19.48 27.56 -0.33
CA ASN A 641 18.09 27.30 -0.74
C ASN A 641 17.16 28.34 -0.11
N ILE A 642 16.34 29.01 -0.92
CA ILE A 642 15.29 29.94 -0.48
C ILE A 642 13.93 29.30 -0.77
N VAL A 643 13.08 29.14 0.26
CA VAL A 643 11.81 28.42 0.18
C VAL A 643 10.63 29.37 0.31
N PHE A 644 9.69 29.30 -0.64
CA PHE A 644 8.52 30.17 -0.71
C PHE A 644 7.28 29.43 -1.22
N LEU A 645 6.11 29.80 -0.68
CA LEU A 645 4.81 29.26 -1.05
C LEU A 645 4.11 30.21 -2.03
N LEU A 646 3.47 29.67 -3.08
CA LEU A 646 2.64 30.42 -4.03
C LEU A 646 1.19 29.90 -4.03
N SER A 647 0.20 30.79 -4.04
CA SER A 647 -1.22 30.39 -4.18
C SER A 647 -1.63 30.01 -5.62
N LYS A 648 -0.81 30.34 -6.63
CA LYS A 648 -1.05 30.06 -8.06
C LYS A 648 0.29 30.07 -8.82
N ASN A 649 0.32 29.49 -10.03
CA ASN A 649 1.48 29.60 -10.92
C ASN A 649 1.79 31.08 -11.22
N ALA A 650 3.08 31.45 -11.19
CA ALA A 650 3.53 32.83 -11.38
C ALA A 650 4.96 32.90 -11.95
N ASP A 651 5.27 34.02 -12.59
CA ASP A 651 6.62 34.40 -12.99
C ASP A 651 7.34 35.00 -11.78
N ILE A 652 8.56 34.52 -11.49
CA ILE A 652 9.28 34.81 -10.26
C ILE A 652 10.59 35.54 -10.57
N THR A 653 10.78 36.71 -9.97
CA THR A 653 12.08 37.41 -9.94
C THR A 653 12.65 37.36 -8.53
N ILE A 654 13.85 36.81 -8.37
CA ILE A 654 14.59 36.76 -7.10
C ILE A 654 15.79 37.70 -7.19
N LYS A 655 15.83 38.68 -6.28
CA LYS A 655 16.93 39.63 -6.12
C LYS A 655 17.59 39.44 -4.78
N ILE A 656 18.92 39.36 -4.75
CA ILE A 656 19.72 39.32 -3.52
C ILE A 656 20.60 40.57 -3.50
N PHE A 657 20.68 41.21 -2.35
CA PHE A 657 21.38 42.47 -2.10
C PHE A 657 22.32 42.35 -0.91
N THR A 658 23.39 43.13 -0.90
CA THR A 658 24.15 43.44 0.33
C THR A 658 23.28 44.26 1.30
N VAL A 659 23.73 44.40 2.56
CA VAL A 659 23.13 45.39 3.50
C VAL A 659 23.29 46.85 3.03
N SER A 660 24.23 47.14 2.13
CA SER A 660 24.37 48.44 1.44
C SER A 660 23.42 48.62 0.25
N GLY A 661 22.62 47.61 -0.10
CA GLY A 661 21.65 47.66 -1.20
C GLY A 661 22.22 47.35 -2.60
N GLU A 662 23.48 46.91 -2.69
CA GLU A 662 24.10 46.53 -3.97
C GLU A 662 23.56 45.19 -4.45
N ILE A 663 23.17 45.09 -5.72
CA ILE A 663 22.64 43.85 -6.31
C ILE A 663 23.77 42.81 -6.44
N VAL A 664 23.60 41.70 -5.74
CA VAL A 664 24.47 40.51 -5.77
C VAL A 664 24.00 39.56 -6.87
N LEU A 665 22.68 39.31 -6.90
CA LEU A 665 22.00 38.39 -7.81
C LEU A 665 20.68 39.02 -8.28
N ASN A 666 20.33 38.81 -9.54
CA ASN A 666 18.99 39.02 -10.09
C ASN A 666 18.69 37.86 -11.04
N GLN A 667 17.79 36.96 -10.64
CA GLN A 667 17.43 35.76 -11.39
C GLN A 667 15.93 35.74 -11.65
N GLU A 668 15.54 35.31 -12.84
CA GLU A 668 14.14 35.07 -13.21
C GLU A 668 13.89 33.58 -13.43
N THR A 669 12.71 33.10 -13.02
CA THR A 669 12.28 31.70 -13.15
C THR A 669 10.76 31.61 -13.18
N LYS A 670 10.20 30.42 -13.44
CA LYS A 670 8.77 30.13 -13.28
C LYS A 670 8.55 29.44 -11.93
N GLY A 671 7.47 29.80 -11.25
CA GLY A 671 7.00 29.14 -10.02
C GLY A 671 5.62 28.53 -10.20
N THR A 672 5.39 27.40 -9.55
CA THR A 672 4.12 26.65 -9.57
C THR A 672 3.29 26.89 -8.31
N GLN A 673 1.99 26.63 -8.37
CA GLN A 673 1.13 26.62 -7.20
C GLN A 673 1.64 25.59 -6.16
N GLY A 674 1.80 26.02 -4.90
CA GLY A 674 2.41 25.24 -3.84
C GLY A 674 3.80 25.72 -3.43
N TYR A 675 4.60 24.84 -2.83
CA TYR A 675 5.95 25.16 -2.35
C TYR A 675 6.95 25.18 -3.51
N ASN A 676 7.77 26.22 -3.55
CA ASN A 676 8.84 26.44 -4.51
C ASN A 676 10.17 26.59 -3.77
N VAL A 677 11.25 26.07 -4.35
CA VAL A 677 12.61 26.19 -3.83
C VAL A 677 13.47 26.85 -4.90
N PHE A 678 14.23 27.87 -4.51
CA PHE A 678 15.27 28.47 -5.35
C PHE A 678 16.65 28.20 -4.77
N SER A 679 17.47 27.44 -5.49
CA SER A 679 18.87 27.15 -5.12
C SER A 679 19.83 28.15 -5.77
N TRP A 680 20.71 28.73 -4.96
CA TRP A 680 21.79 29.64 -5.37
C TRP A 680 23.15 29.08 -4.97
N ASP A 681 24.16 29.19 -5.83
CA ASP A 681 25.53 28.73 -5.62
C ASP A 681 26.41 29.67 -4.78
N GLY A 682 25.83 30.77 -4.27
CA GLY A 682 26.57 31.81 -3.55
C GLY A 682 27.49 32.65 -4.44
N LEU A 683 27.34 32.61 -5.77
CA LEU A 683 28.09 33.46 -6.70
C LEU A 683 27.34 34.76 -7.00
N ASN A 684 28.07 35.89 -7.05
CA ASN A 684 27.53 37.14 -7.57
C ASN A 684 27.51 37.16 -9.11
N TYR A 685 26.95 38.22 -9.70
CA TYR A 685 26.89 38.44 -11.15
C TYR A 685 28.25 38.42 -11.90
N ARG A 686 29.39 38.45 -11.20
CA ARG A 686 30.75 38.27 -11.76
C ARG A 686 31.31 36.86 -11.58
N LYS A 687 30.45 35.88 -11.25
CA LYS A 687 30.79 34.49 -10.92
C LYS A 687 31.82 34.34 -9.77
N ARG A 688 31.82 35.27 -8.81
CA ARG A 688 32.69 35.21 -7.62
C ARG A 688 31.86 34.86 -6.38
N LYS A 689 32.35 33.93 -5.54
CA LYS A 689 31.73 33.60 -4.25
C LYS A 689 31.61 34.87 -3.40
N VAL A 690 30.41 35.14 -2.87
CA VAL A 690 30.14 36.27 -1.98
C VAL A 690 30.86 36.12 -0.63
N ALA A 691 30.91 37.17 0.19
CA ALA A 691 31.49 37.10 1.54
C ALA A 691 30.55 36.37 2.52
N SER A 692 31.08 35.97 3.67
CA SER A 692 30.24 35.63 4.83
C SER A 692 29.66 36.92 5.41
N GLY A 693 28.37 36.92 5.78
CA GLY A 693 27.68 38.12 6.25
C GLY A 693 26.16 38.06 6.07
N VAL A 694 25.50 39.20 6.31
CA VAL A 694 24.05 39.37 6.12
C VAL A 694 23.77 39.90 4.73
N TYR A 695 22.79 39.30 4.07
CA TYR A 695 22.25 39.69 2.78
C TYR A 695 20.75 39.90 2.91
N ILE A 696 20.18 40.74 2.05
CA ILE A 696 18.73 40.95 1.96
C ILE A 696 18.26 40.28 0.67
N TYR A 697 17.21 39.46 0.72
CA TYR A 697 16.62 38.88 -0.48
C TYR A 697 15.18 39.36 -0.67
N LYS A 698 14.79 39.55 -1.93
CA LYS A 698 13.46 39.96 -2.36
C LYS A 698 12.97 39.01 -3.43
N ILE A 699 11.87 38.31 -3.14
CA ILE A 699 11.15 37.49 -4.13
C ILE A 699 9.96 38.30 -4.62
N ILE A 700 9.80 38.38 -5.94
CA ILE A 700 8.69 39.05 -6.61
C ILE A 700 7.94 37.96 -7.39
N ALA A 701 6.65 37.80 -7.12
CA ALA A 701 5.76 36.94 -7.89
C ALA A 701 4.83 37.78 -8.76
N GLN A 702 4.69 37.44 -10.03
CA GLN A 702 3.86 38.15 -10.99
C GLN A 702 3.06 37.18 -11.86
N THR A 703 1.78 37.48 -12.07
CA THR A 703 0.95 36.88 -13.12
C THR A 703 0.58 37.94 -14.16
N ASN A 704 -0.22 37.57 -15.16
CA ASN A 704 -0.74 38.52 -16.16
C ASN A 704 -1.63 39.63 -15.56
N ILE A 705 -2.06 39.50 -14.30
CA ILE A 705 -3.03 40.40 -13.64
C ILE A 705 -2.63 40.87 -12.22
N GLU A 706 -1.74 40.16 -11.53
CA GLU A 706 -1.37 40.46 -10.14
C GLU A 706 0.15 40.46 -9.94
N LYS A 707 0.63 41.29 -9.01
CA LYS A 707 2.04 41.32 -8.61
C LYS A 707 2.16 41.44 -7.09
N ARG A 708 2.99 40.58 -6.48
CA ARG A 708 3.32 40.58 -5.05
C ARG A 708 4.82 40.50 -4.86
N PHE A 709 5.29 40.83 -3.66
CA PHE A 709 6.66 40.56 -3.26
C PHE A 709 6.76 40.33 -1.75
N VAL A 710 7.85 39.68 -1.35
CA VAL A 710 8.29 39.48 0.03
C VAL A 710 9.78 39.87 0.13
N ILE A 711 10.22 40.31 1.30
CA ILE A 711 11.60 40.73 1.58
C ILE A 711 11.99 40.20 2.95
N ASP A 712 13.17 39.59 3.05
CA ASP A 712 13.71 39.02 4.29
C ASP A 712 15.25 38.95 4.25
N LYS A 713 15.88 38.50 5.34
CA LYS A 713 17.33 38.43 5.54
C LYS A 713 17.86 37.01 5.35
N LEU A 714 18.96 36.90 4.63
CA LEU A 714 19.74 35.69 4.44
C LEU A 714 21.07 35.85 5.21
N PHE A 715 21.42 34.88 6.03
CA PHE A 715 22.73 34.80 6.67
C PHE A 715 23.61 33.80 5.90
N ILE A 716 24.79 34.23 5.48
CA ILE A 716 25.79 33.39 4.83
C ILE A 716 26.97 33.24 5.78
N ILE A 717 27.24 32.01 6.20
CA ILE A 717 28.41 31.63 6.98
C ILE A 717 29.23 30.64 6.11
N LYS A 718 30.55 30.61 6.31
CA LYS A 718 31.51 29.73 5.65
C LYS A 718 32.53 29.26 6.68
#